data_AF-A0AAC9X256-F1
#
_entry.id   AF-A0AAC9X256-F1
#
_cell.length_a   1.000
_cell.length_b   1.000
_cell.length_c   1.000
_cell.angle_alpha   90.00
_cell.angle_beta   90.00
_cell.angle_gamma   90.00
#
_symmetry.space_group_name_H-M   'P 1'
#
loop_
_entity.id
_entity.type
_entity.pdbx_description
1 polymer ?
#
loop_
_entity_poly.entity_id
_entity_poly.type
_entity_poly.pdbx_seq_one_letter_code
_entity_poly.pdbx_strand_id
1 'polypeptide(L)'
;MWRDADAHSKTDYDNLVQAAEDLATLYARIGDIVVSPQLAGLEQTEWSPLWEARLLDTVNTTLAALGELRNAAHDVVKALALGADNLSFIRLGQIDALCAHLLQPHAAGWAFGDDAQDICSQALAEKDQVAKHRALTEDLNTRWKESVDTLPVSDILAEWRTAKEKWLLARSMGQKAIRKRLNDHAIAMPEDCESDLEKLVERQTIASRLKEAPHKAHIGALWRGLETDFDQINLVFEWGQQARNHLGGCMADTAALLSARTHFKTLLTEGKDLLAPGGSVHTALTQYRAAFSALEATLKTLTECSASNISVLVSPKAPDWLNEISEKLQSWKNSARELRDWCAWQRACHHAAQLGLTPLVTAIEQGFVAQEDVLSVFEANYARWWTMHAVSDSALLSGFVAATHEGRILRFRELDEKLKNLAIRLIRARLAGKIPGETERQHDPEYKVLTREIAKKTRHLPVRQLAQKMPSALRTLTPCLMMSPLSVAQYLPADAEPFDLVIFDEASQIATWDAIGAIGRGKQVIVVGDPKQLPPTDFFVAGKAADDVATSDEMTDLDSILDECLGAGIPAISLEWHYRSRHESLIAFSNQTYYSGNLVTFPSPVTSDQAVSFRVVPKGIYEPGRNGSHTNPVEARMVVAEAVKIMRDGRERSVGIVTFNSEQQKLIVDLLEAEVRKDPSLERFTGDAAPEPLLVKNLENIQGEERDVMLFSLTYGPDVAGKISMNFGPLNREGGERRLNVAITRAREQLIVFGSLRGDQIAIERTRAAGVRDLRRFLLFAERGATALAGAHEGSVGGYDSIFEVEVATMLRAKGWDVTTQVGVSGFRIDLGVVDPDLPTTFLAGIECDGATYHRSATARDRDRLRQAVLENLGWNILRIWSTDWWTNAPREMERVDRALNEFLEETRKKRAEQAEHDAAMAAASLNEIPPEIEEVSSHPLDEPQAEPNLQVAPSEVLAISAPPAEPLYAKAPTEDVLPTAAKPVIDSSRFYQEDYLLTLAQLICQIVDEAGVIREDVLIQTLSRDHGFARVGREIRERIQSAVPSTLGRTEESVGVFLWSERLPVTSRLPLASCTSEKNIDPAKVPLPALVDLACRAIAIDCSDDEAITRMRDACGMSRMGQATRTRFAEALQAARRMNDNQGETLL
;
A
#
# COMPACT_ATOMS: atom_id res chain seq x y z
N MET A 1 -12.32 -3.23 -22.38
CA MET A 1 -11.01 -3.29 -21.69
C MET A 1 -10.02 -2.50 -22.51
N TRP A 2 -9.29 -1.62 -21.84
CA TRP A 2 -8.19 -0.85 -22.40
C TRP A 2 -7.03 -1.78 -22.76
N ARG A 3 -6.27 -1.45 -23.81
CA ARG A 3 -5.40 -2.42 -24.50
C ARG A 3 -3.95 -2.47 -24.02
N ASP A 4 -3.45 -1.42 -23.39
CA ASP A 4 -2.06 -1.32 -22.94
C ASP A 4 -1.94 -0.45 -21.69
N ALA A 5 -0.82 -0.56 -20.96
CA ALA A 5 -0.61 0.11 -19.67
C ALA A 5 -0.50 1.65 -19.76
N ASP A 6 -0.10 2.18 -20.91
CA ASP A 6 0.01 3.61 -21.24
C ASP A 6 -1.27 4.17 -21.89
N ALA A 7 -2.39 3.43 -21.86
CA ALA A 7 -3.65 3.86 -22.45
C ALA A 7 -4.23 5.17 -21.86
N HIS A 8 -3.76 5.60 -20.69
CA HIS A 8 -4.20 6.81 -20.01
C HIS A 8 -3.04 7.72 -19.67
N SER A 9 -3.16 9.00 -20.04
CA SER A 9 -2.32 10.05 -19.46
C SER A 9 -2.70 10.31 -17.99
N LYS A 10 -1.90 11.11 -17.28
CA LYS A 10 -2.23 11.54 -15.92
C LYS A 10 -3.61 12.23 -15.87
N THR A 11 -3.92 13.06 -16.85
CA THR A 11 -5.22 13.74 -16.97
C THR A 11 -6.37 12.75 -17.18
N ASP A 12 -6.16 11.71 -18.00
CA ASP A 12 -7.20 10.69 -18.24
C ASP A 12 -7.46 9.86 -16.98
N TYR A 13 -6.40 9.51 -16.24
CA TYR A 13 -6.52 8.85 -14.94
C TYR A 13 -7.25 9.71 -13.92
N ASP A 14 -6.91 11.00 -13.82
CA ASP A 14 -7.58 11.91 -12.89
C ASP A 14 -9.08 12.07 -13.23
N ASN A 15 -9.45 12.04 -14.52
CA ASN A 15 -10.86 12.02 -14.93
C ASN A 15 -11.58 10.72 -14.53
N LEU A 16 -10.90 9.57 -14.60
CA LEU A 16 -11.46 8.29 -14.15
C LEU A 16 -11.67 8.26 -12.62
N VAL A 17 -10.70 8.78 -11.87
CA VAL A 17 -10.79 8.94 -10.41
C VAL A 17 -11.97 9.85 -10.07
N GLN A 18 -12.08 11.02 -10.71
CA GLN A 18 -13.18 11.95 -10.47
C GLN A 18 -14.55 11.31 -10.76
N ALA A 19 -14.67 10.54 -11.85
CA ALA A 19 -15.91 9.83 -12.15
C ALA A 19 -16.26 8.76 -11.09
N ALA A 20 -15.25 8.06 -10.54
CA ALA A 20 -15.46 7.11 -9.45
C ALA A 20 -15.83 7.81 -8.13
N GLU A 21 -15.24 8.96 -7.83
CA GLU A 21 -15.59 9.80 -6.67
C GLU A 21 -17.01 10.36 -6.78
N ASP A 22 -17.41 10.80 -7.97
CA ASP A 22 -18.77 11.29 -8.24
C ASP A 22 -19.80 10.16 -8.01
N LEU A 23 -19.51 8.95 -8.51
CA LEU A 23 -20.32 7.75 -8.24
C LEU A 23 -20.38 7.44 -6.74
N ALA A 24 -19.25 7.43 -6.04
CA ALA A 24 -19.20 7.15 -4.61
C ALA A 24 -20.03 8.17 -3.80
N THR A 25 -19.88 9.46 -4.11
CA THR A 25 -20.58 10.57 -3.45
C THR A 25 -22.09 10.49 -3.66
N LEU A 26 -22.53 10.23 -4.90
CA LEU A 26 -23.94 10.11 -5.23
C LEU A 26 -24.55 8.82 -4.66
N TYR A 27 -23.80 7.71 -4.66
CA TYR A 27 -24.26 6.46 -4.06
C TYR A 27 -24.43 6.60 -2.54
N ALA A 28 -23.47 7.21 -1.84
CA ALA A 28 -23.59 7.50 -0.41
C ALA A 28 -24.77 8.42 -0.08
N ARG A 29 -25.09 9.36 -0.98
CA ARG A 29 -26.20 10.31 -0.79
C ARG A 29 -27.58 9.68 -1.04
N ILE A 30 -27.71 8.88 -2.10
CA ILE A 30 -28.97 8.25 -2.52
C ILE A 30 -29.26 6.98 -1.69
N GLY A 31 -28.21 6.30 -1.23
CA GLY A 31 -28.28 5.09 -0.43
C GLY A 31 -28.80 3.88 -1.21
N ASP A 32 -29.56 3.03 -0.52
CA ASP A 32 -30.04 1.74 -1.03
C ASP A 32 -30.92 1.84 -2.28
N ILE A 33 -31.40 3.03 -2.65
CA ILE A 33 -32.20 3.25 -3.86
C ILE A 33 -31.39 2.92 -5.13
N VAL A 34 -30.05 3.06 -5.10
CA VAL A 34 -29.18 2.66 -6.21
C VAL A 34 -29.20 1.15 -6.45
N VAL A 35 -29.24 0.37 -5.38
CA VAL A 35 -29.25 -1.11 -5.42
C VAL A 35 -30.69 -1.66 -5.49
N SER A 36 -31.68 -0.79 -5.28
CA SER A 36 -33.09 -1.15 -5.23
C SER A 36 -33.77 -0.91 -6.58
N PRO A 37 -34.68 -1.80 -7.02
CA PRO A 37 -35.31 -1.67 -8.33
C PRO A 37 -36.45 -0.62 -8.34
N GLN A 38 -36.49 0.29 -7.37
CA GLN A 38 -37.56 1.27 -7.16
C GLN A 38 -37.58 2.36 -8.23
N LEU A 39 -36.43 2.91 -8.60
CA LEU A 39 -36.27 3.91 -9.68
C LEU A 39 -35.61 3.31 -10.93
N ALA A 40 -35.32 2.01 -10.92
CA ALA A 40 -34.70 1.31 -12.04
C ALA A 40 -35.47 1.53 -13.36
N GLY A 41 -34.70 1.74 -14.43
CA GLY A 41 -35.19 2.03 -15.78
C GLY A 41 -35.77 3.43 -15.97
N LEU A 42 -35.50 4.37 -15.06
CA LEU A 42 -35.59 5.81 -15.33
C LEU A 42 -34.20 6.31 -15.74
N GLU A 43 -33.99 6.62 -17.01
CA GLU A 43 -32.67 6.93 -17.61
C GLU A 43 -32.44 8.44 -17.77
N GLN A 44 -33.37 9.26 -17.28
CA GLN A 44 -33.27 10.71 -17.41
C GLN A 44 -32.10 11.26 -16.59
N THR A 45 -31.22 12.03 -17.25
CA THR A 45 -30.02 12.63 -16.63
C THR A 45 -30.22 14.08 -16.20
N GLU A 46 -31.20 14.80 -16.73
CA GLU A 46 -31.48 16.20 -16.40
C GLU A 46 -32.76 16.35 -15.59
N TRP A 47 -32.62 16.80 -14.35
CA TRP A 47 -33.75 17.13 -13.49
C TRP A 47 -34.14 18.60 -13.64
N SER A 48 -35.45 18.87 -13.74
CA SER A 48 -36.02 20.20 -13.53
C SER A 48 -37.39 20.08 -12.86
N PRO A 49 -37.85 21.10 -12.12
CA PRO A 49 -39.18 21.07 -11.50
C PRO A 49 -40.32 20.86 -12.50
N LEU A 50 -40.17 21.39 -13.72
CA LEU A 50 -41.14 21.21 -14.80
C LEU A 50 -41.15 19.77 -15.33
N TRP A 51 -39.97 19.17 -15.48
CA TRP A 51 -39.85 17.77 -15.86
C TRP A 51 -40.44 16.85 -14.79
N GLU A 52 -40.15 17.08 -13.51
CA GLU A 52 -40.67 16.26 -12.41
C GLU A 52 -42.20 16.31 -12.38
N ALA A 53 -42.78 17.52 -12.46
CA ALA A 53 -44.23 17.69 -12.53
C ALA A 53 -44.83 16.95 -13.74
N ARG A 54 -44.19 17.06 -14.91
CA ARG A 54 -44.63 16.37 -16.14
C ARG A 54 -44.51 14.85 -16.01
N LEU A 55 -43.44 14.34 -15.42
CA LEU A 55 -43.23 12.91 -15.21
C LEU A 55 -44.31 12.37 -14.26
N LEU A 56 -44.54 13.01 -13.12
CA LEU A 56 -45.53 12.57 -12.14
C LEU A 56 -46.96 12.65 -12.69
N ASP A 57 -47.28 13.68 -13.48
CA ASP A 57 -48.56 13.78 -14.19
C ASP A 57 -48.72 12.65 -15.22
N THR A 58 -47.68 12.37 -15.99
CA THR A 58 -47.65 11.27 -16.96
C THR A 58 -47.78 9.91 -16.25
N VAL A 59 -47.12 9.72 -15.11
CA VAL A 59 -47.23 8.51 -14.28
C VAL A 59 -48.66 8.34 -13.76
N ASN A 60 -49.28 9.41 -13.23
CA ASN A 60 -50.66 9.36 -12.73
C ASN A 60 -51.67 9.06 -13.85
N THR A 61 -51.52 9.70 -15.01
CA THR A 61 -52.40 9.47 -16.17
C THR A 61 -52.21 8.05 -16.74
N THR A 62 -50.97 7.54 -16.78
CA THR A 62 -50.69 6.16 -17.19
C THR A 62 -51.28 5.16 -16.20
N LEU A 63 -51.15 5.39 -14.88
CA LEU A 63 -51.75 4.54 -13.84
C LEU A 63 -53.28 4.50 -13.94
N ALA A 64 -53.92 5.64 -14.25
CA ALA A 64 -55.36 5.68 -14.51
C ALA A 64 -55.74 4.88 -15.75
N ALA A 65 -55.02 5.07 -16.87
CA ALA A 65 -55.23 4.31 -18.11
C ALA A 65 -55.02 2.80 -17.94
N LEU A 66 -54.03 2.39 -17.14
CA LEU A 66 -53.82 0.98 -16.77
C LEU A 66 -55.01 0.41 -15.99
N GLY A 67 -55.58 1.17 -15.06
CA GLY A 67 -56.79 0.79 -14.31
C GLY A 67 -58.01 0.66 -15.21
N GLU A 68 -58.23 1.61 -16.11
CA GLU A 68 -59.32 1.58 -17.10
C GLU A 68 -59.18 0.39 -18.05
N LEU A 69 -57.98 0.15 -18.59
CA LEU A 69 -57.71 -0.99 -19.46
C LEU A 69 -57.91 -2.31 -18.71
N ARG A 70 -57.50 -2.42 -17.44
CA ARG A 70 -57.73 -3.64 -16.64
C ARG A 70 -59.21 -3.97 -16.53
N ASN A 71 -60.05 -2.97 -16.26
CA ASN A 71 -61.49 -3.16 -16.17
C ASN A 71 -62.08 -3.52 -17.55
N ALA A 72 -61.72 -2.77 -18.60
CA ALA A 72 -62.22 -3.03 -19.94
C ALA A 72 -61.73 -4.38 -20.51
N ALA A 73 -60.52 -4.82 -20.15
CA ALA A 73 -59.97 -6.12 -20.51
C ALA A 73 -60.77 -7.25 -19.85
N HIS A 74 -61.12 -7.10 -18.57
CA HIS A 74 -61.99 -8.06 -17.89
C HIS A 74 -63.36 -8.19 -18.60
N ASP A 75 -63.96 -7.07 -18.96
CA ASP A 75 -65.26 -7.03 -19.65
C ASP A 75 -65.20 -7.65 -21.04
N VAL A 76 -64.15 -7.37 -21.84
CA VAL A 76 -63.97 -7.95 -23.17
C VAL A 76 -63.62 -9.43 -23.11
N VAL A 77 -62.73 -9.84 -22.21
CA VAL A 77 -62.38 -11.26 -22.02
C VAL A 77 -63.62 -12.07 -21.63
N LYS A 78 -64.50 -11.49 -20.80
CA LYS A 78 -65.78 -12.10 -20.44
C LYS A 78 -66.76 -12.12 -21.63
N ALA A 79 -66.91 -11.01 -22.36
CA ALA A 79 -67.81 -10.90 -23.51
C ALA A 79 -67.43 -11.88 -24.64
N LEU A 80 -66.13 -12.08 -24.87
CA LEU A 80 -65.58 -12.93 -25.91
C LEU A 80 -65.20 -14.35 -25.42
N ALA A 81 -65.39 -14.66 -24.14
CA ALA A 81 -65.02 -15.95 -23.54
C ALA A 81 -63.55 -16.36 -23.76
N LEU A 82 -62.62 -15.40 -23.62
CA LEU A 82 -61.20 -15.58 -23.94
C LEU A 82 -60.35 -16.18 -22.80
N GLY A 83 -60.93 -16.44 -21.62
CA GLY A 83 -60.20 -16.88 -20.43
C GLY A 83 -59.38 -15.76 -19.78
N ALA A 84 -59.50 -15.60 -18.45
CA ALA A 84 -58.92 -14.48 -17.70
C ALA A 84 -57.41 -14.62 -17.42
N ASP A 85 -56.84 -15.80 -17.63
CA ASP A 85 -55.46 -16.09 -17.26
C ASP A 85 -54.48 -15.44 -18.25
N ASN A 86 -53.46 -14.72 -17.75
CA ASN A 86 -52.38 -14.05 -18.50
C ASN A 86 -52.81 -12.81 -19.32
N LEU A 87 -52.60 -11.60 -18.79
CA LEU A 87 -52.79 -10.31 -19.47
C LEU A 87 -51.45 -9.66 -19.86
N SER A 88 -50.58 -10.42 -20.53
CA SER A 88 -49.37 -9.85 -21.15
C SER A 88 -49.70 -8.76 -22.17
N PHE A 89 -48.79 -7.79 -22.33
CA PHE A 89 -48.98 -6.68 -23.28
C PHE A 89 -49.16 -7.18 -24.72
N ILE A 90 -48.45 -8.24 -25.11
CA ILE A 90 -48.61 -8.87 -26.44
C ILE A 90 -50.03 -9.42 -26.61
N ARG A 91 -50.57 -10.09 -25.59
CA ARG A 91 -51.94 -10.64 -25.65
C ARG A 91 -52.98 -9.53 -25.70
N LEU A 92 -52.81 -8.47 -24.93
CA LEU A 92 -53.68 -7.29 -24.98
C LEU A 92 -53.72 -6.67 -26.39
N GLY A 93 -52.57 -6.60 -27.07
CA GLY A 93 -52.52 -6.19 -28.49
C GLY A 93 -53.26 -7.13 -29.43
N GLN A 94 -53.19 -8.46 -29.22
CA GLN A 94 -53.97 -9.42 -30.00
C GLN A 94 -55.48 -9.28 -29.75
N ILE A 95 -55.89 -8.99 -28.51
CA ILE A 95 -57.30 -8.73 -28.17
C ILE A 95 -57.77 -7.43 -28.85
N ASP A 96 -56.96 -6.36 -28.88
CA ASP A 96 -57.33 -5.12 -29.60
C ASP A 96 -57.52 -5.37 -31.08
N ALA A 97 -56.57 -6.09 -31.71
CA ALA A 97 -56.68 -6.47 -33.12
C ALA A 97 -57.95 -7.29 -33.38
N LEU A 98 -58.28 -8.26 -32.52
CA LEU A 98 -59.51 -9.04 -32.61
C LEU A 98 -60.76 -8.17 -32.48
N CYS A 99 -60.79 -7.26 -31.50
CA CYS A 99 -61.87 -6.29 -31.33
C CYS A 99 -62.04 -5.40 -32.58
N ALA A 100 -60.94 -4.95 -33.18
CA ALA A 100 -60.95 -4.12 -34.38
C ALA A 100 -61.60 -4.85 -35.56
N HIS A 101 -61.31 -6.14 -35.74
CA HIS A 101 -61.91 -6.97 -36.79
C HIS A 101 -63.40 -7.23 -36.51
N LEU A 102 -63.79 -7.52 -35.27
CA LEU A 102 -65.19 -7.77 -34.91
C LEU A 102 -66.10 -6.55 -35.10
N LEU A 103 -65.55 -5.34 -35.00
CA LEU A 103 -66.28 -4.10 -35.21
C LEU A 103 -66.46 -3.73 -36.70
N GLN A 104 -65.89 -4.50 -37.63
CA GLN A 104 -66.00 -4.21 -39.06
C GLN A 104 -67.40 -4.59 -39.61
N PRO A 105 -67.96 -3.82 -40.55
CA PRO A 105 -69.33 -4.04 -41.06
C PRO A 105 -69.55 -5.37 -41.80
N HIS A 106 -68.47 -6.02 -42.24
CA HIS A 106 -68.49 -7.24 -43.05
C HIS A 106 -68.22 -8.50 -42.22
N ALA A 107 -68.25 -8.42 -40.89
CA ALA A 107 -68.13 -9.57 -40.00
C ALA A 107 -69.26 -10.57 -40.28
N ALA A 108 -68.89 -11.78 -40.72
CA ALA A 108 -69.85 -12.79 -41.15
C ALA A 108 -69.49 -14.18 -40.63
N GLY A 109 -70.46 -14.86 -40.00
CA GLY A 109 -70.24 -16.17 -39.39
C GLY A 109 -69.78 -17.28 -40.34
N TRP A 110 -70.10 -17.21 -41.64
CA TRP A 110 -69.68 -18.24 -42.61
C TRP A 110 -68.17 -18.22 -42.87
N ALA A 111 -67.56 -17.03 -42.92
CA ALA A 111 -66.12 -16.87 -43.17
C ALA A 111 -65.27 -17.25 -41.95
N PHE A 112 -65.88 -17.28 -40.77
CA PHE A 112 -65.25 -17.76 -39.54
C PHE A 112 -65.42 -19.28 -39.33
N GLY A 113 -66.09 -20.03 -40.22
CA GLY A 113 -66.27 -21.48 -40.11
C GLY A 113 -65.02 -22.30 -40.50
N ASP A 114 -64.94 -23.57 -40.08
CA ASP A 114 -63.81 -24.44 -40.46
C ASP A 114 -63.83 -24.76 -41.96
N ASP A 115 -65.03 -24.83 -42.54
CA ASP A 115 -65.25 -25.07 -43.96
C ASP A 115 -65.11 -23.80 -44.82
N ALA A 116 -64.71 -22.66 -44.24
CA ALA A 116 -64.69 -21.37 -44.93
C ALA A 116 -63.76 -21.37 -46.15
N GLN A 117 -62.61 -22.05 -46.07
CA GLN A 117 -61.65 -22.18 -47.18
C GLN A 117 -62.27 -22.97 -48.35
N ASP A 118 -62.98 -24.05 -48.05
CA ASP A 118 -63.64 -24.88 -49.06
C ASP A 118 -64.81 -24.13 -49.69
N ILE A 119 -65.61 -23.43 -48.88
CA ILE A 119 -66.72 -22.59 -49.36
C ILE A 119 -66.21 -21.45 -50.25
N CYS A 120 -65.14 -20.75 -49.83
CA CYS A 120 -64.58 -19.63 -50.59
C CYS A 120 -63.90 -20.11 -51.88
N SER A 121 -63.13 -21.20 -51.84
CA SER A 121 -62.48 -21.74 -53.04
C SER A 121 -63.50 -22.23 -54.07
N GLN A 122 -64.57 -22.88 -53.63
CA GLN A 122 -65.68 -23.27 -54.50
C GLN A 122 -66.38 -22.06 -55.11
N ALA A 123 -66.61 -21.00 -54.34
CA ALA A 123 -67.21 -19.77 -54.86
C ALA A 123 -66.29 -19.02 -55.84
N LEU A 124 -64.99 -18.93 -55.55
CA LEU A 124 -64.02 -18.28 -56.43
C LEU A 124 -63.76 -19.08 -57.70
N ALA A 125 -63.87 -20.41 -57.68
CA ALA A 125 -63.76 -21.25 -58.88
C ALA A 125 -64.88 -20.97 -59.90
N GLU A 126 -66.03 -20.47 -59.45
CA GLU A 126 -67.12 -20.05 -60.33
C GLU A 126 -66.83 -18.71 -61.04
N LYS A 127 -65.79 -17.95 -60.63
CA LYS A 127 -65.34 -16.73 -61.32
C LYS A 127 -64.97 -17.00 -62.77
N ASP A 128 -64.27 -18.11 -63.02
CA ASP A 128 -63.91 -18.54 -64.37
C ASP A 128 -65.14 -18.92 -65.20
N GLN A 129 -66.18 -19.47 -64.58
CA GLN A 129 -67.44 -19.77 -65.25
C GLN A 129 -68.20 -18.49 -65.61
N VAL A 130 -68.22 -17.49 -64.72
CA VAL A 130 -68.79 -16.16 -65.03
C VAL A 130 -68.01 -15.48 -66.16
N ALA A 131 -66.68 -15.54 -66.15
CA ALA A 131 -65.84 -15.00 -67.22
C ALA A 131 -66.09 -15.74 -68.55
N LYS A 132 -66.18 -17.08 -68.52
CA LYS A 132 -66.50 -17.91 -69.69
C LYS A 132 -67.90 -17.60 -70.22
N HIS A 133 -68.90 -17.40 -69.36
CA HIS A 133 -70.24 -16.99 -69.76
C HIS A 133 -70.24 -15.63 -70.46
N ARG A 134 -69.46 -14.65 -69.96
CA ARG A 134 -69.30 -13.34 -70.61
C ARG A 134 -68.60 -13.46 -71.96
N ALA A 135 -67.48 -14.18 -72.03
CA ALA A 135 -66.75 -14.41 -73.28
C ALA A 135 -67.62 -15.15 -74.31
N LEU A 136 -68.35 -16.19 -73.90
CA LEU A 136 -69.31 -16.89 -74.76
C LEU A 136 -70.44 -15.97 -75.23
N THR A 137 -70.81 -14.94 -74.47
CA THR A 137 -71.84 -13.96 -74.88
C THR A 137 -71.29 -12.96 -75.89
N GLU A 138 -70.02 -12.58 -75.76
CA GLU A 138 -69.32 -11.68 -76.68
C GLU A 138 -68.92 -12.36 -78.00
N ASP A 139 -68.59 -13.65 -77.95
CA ASP A 139 -68.14 -14.47 -79.10
C ASP A 139 -69.29 -15.06 -79.93
N LEU A 140 -70.55 -14.69 -79.65
CA LEU A 140 -71.69 -15.06 -80.50
C LEU A 140 -71.65 -14.26 -81.81
N ASN A 141 -71.90 -14.92 -82.93
CA ASN A 141 -71.91 -14.27 -84.25
C ASN A 141 -73.06 -13.25 -84.39
N THR A 142 -74.07 -13.33 -83.54
CA THR A 142 -75.15 -12.35 -83.44
C THR A 142 -75.55 -12.09 -82.00
N ARG A 143 -76.25 -10.99 -81.77
CA ARG A 143 -76.88 -10.72 -80.49
C ARG A 143 -78.24 -11.42 -80.44
N TRP A 144 -78.36 -12.38 -79.53
CA TRP A 144 -79.62 -13.06 -79.24
C TRP A 144 -80.43 -12.28 -78.19
N LYS A 145 -81.76 -12.31 -78.29
CA LYS A 145 -82.67 -11.71 -77.30
C LYS A 145 -82.73 -12.61 -76.06
N GLU A 146 -83.01 -12.05 -74.88
CA GLU A 146 -83.13 -12.79 -73.60
C GLU A 146 -84.10 -13.97 -73.67
N SER A 147 -85.14 -13.88 -74.51
CA SER A 147 -86.06 -14.98 -74.77
C SER A 147 -85.39 -16.30 -75.24
N VAL A 148 -84.17 -16.24 -75.81
CA VAL A 148 -83.42 -17.44 -76.22
C VAL A 148 -83.00 -18.30 -75.02
N ASP A 149 -82.82 -17.70 -73.85
CA ASP A 149 -82.39 -18.39 -72.62
C ASP A 149 -83.51 -19.25 -72.01
N THR A 150 -84.75 -19.12 -72.51
CA THR A 150 -85.91 -19.91 -72.08
C THR A 150 -86.22 -21.10 -73.00
N LEU A 151 -85.49 -21.23 -74.12
CA LEU A 151 -85.64 -22.36 -75.04
C LEU A 151 -84.76 -23.54 -74.61
N PRO A 152 -85.16 -24.79 -74.90
CA PRO A 152 -84.30 -25.96 -74.71
C PRO A 152 -83.24 -26.00 -75.83
N VAL A 153 -82.22 -25.15 -75.73
CA VAL A 153 -81.23 -24.96 -76.80
C VAL A 153 -80.42 -26.24 -77.07
N SER A 154 -80.25 -27.14 -76.09
CA SER A 154 -79.60 -28.44 -76.30
C SER A 154 -80.38 -29.35 -77.24
N ASP A 155 -81.71 -29.37 -77.09
CA ASP A 155 -82.61 -30.16 -77.92
C ASP A 155 -82.62 -29.59 -79.34
N ILE A 156 -82.61 -28.26 -79.45
CA ILE A 156 -82.54 -27.55 -80.74
C ILE A 156 -81.20 -27.82 -81.45
N LEU A 157 -80.08 -27.87 -80.73
CA LEU A 157 -78.77 -28.25 -81.29
C LEU A 157 -78.73 -29.72 -81.73
N ALA A 158 -79.33 -30.63 -80.96
CA ALA A 158 -79.44 -32.04 -81.34
C ALA A 158 -80.31 -32.22 -82.60
N GLU A 159 -81.43 -31.52 -82.70
CA GLU A 159 -82.25 -31.44 -83.91
C GLU A 159 -81.45 -30.87 -85.10
N TRP A 160 -80.62 -29.86 -84.88
CA TRP A 160 -79.76 -29.25 -85.90
C TRP A 160 -78.71 -30.21 -86.44
N ARG A 161 -78.00 -30.94 -85.56
CA ARG A 161 -77.00 -31.96 -85.94
C ARG A 161 -77.65 -33.13 -86.66
N THR A 162 -78.80 -33.60 -86.18
CA THR A 162 -79.60 -34.66 -86.84
C THR A 162 -80.05 -34.23 -88.23
N ALA A 163 -80.36 -32.95 -88.44
CA ALA A 163 -80.65 -32.41 -89.77
C ALA A 163 -79.40 -32.34 -90.67
N LYS A 164 -78.23 -32.06 -90.11
CA LYS A 164 -76.94 -31.94 -90.84
C LYS A 164 -76.45 -33.27 -91.45
N GLU A 165 -76.73 -34.40 -90.80
CA GLU A 165 -76.34 -35.76 -91.24
C GLU A 165 -77.22 -36.32 -92.38
N LYS A 166 -78.37 -35.67 -92.67
CA LYS A 166 -79.27 -36.10 -93.75
C LYS A 166 -78.77 -35.64 -95.12
N TRP A 167 -79.21 -36.33 -96.18
CA TRP A 167 -78.85 -35.97 -97.57
C TRP A 167 -79.28 -34.52 -97.93
N LEU A 168 -78.58 -33.91 -98.91
CA LEU A 168 -78.58 -32.46 -99.21
C LEU A 168 -79.94 -31.74 -99.14
N LEU A 169 -81.00 -32.32 -99.72
CA LEU A 169 -82.34 -31.71 -99.74
C LEU A 169 -83.03 -31.74 -98.36
N ALA A 170 -82.93 -32.86 -97.64
CA ALA A 170 -83.52 -33.01 -96.31
C ALA A 170 -82.77 -32.17 -95.26
N ARG A 171 -81.45 -32.00 -95.41
CA ARG A 171 -80.62 -31.10 -94.59
C ARG A 171 -81.07 -29.65 -94.69
N SER A 172 -81.25 -29.14 -95.92
CA SER A 172 -81.65 -27.74 -96.16
C SER A 172 -83.03 -27.41 -95.59
N MET A 173 -84.01 -28.32 -95.72
CA MET A 173 -85.35 -28.12 -95.12
C MET A 173 -85.34 -28.20 -93.58
N GLY A 174 -84.63 -29.17 -93.00
CA GLY A 174 -84.52 -29.32 -91.55
C GLY A 174 -83.84 -28.12 -90.88
N GLN A 175 -82.72 -27.66 -91.43
CA GLN A 175 -82.00 -26.47 -90.93
C GLN A 175 -82.81 -25.17 -91.13
N LYS A 176 -83.57 -25.02 -92.23
CA LYS A 176 -84.48 -23.87 -92.42
C LYS A 176 -85.64 -23.84 -91.42
N ALA A 177 -86.20 -24.99 -91.06
CA ALA A 177 -87.28 -25.08 -90.07
C ALA A 177 -86.80 -24.67 -88.66
N ILE A 178 -85.60 -25.12 -88.27
CA ILE A 178 -84.96 -24.73 -87.01
C ILE A 178 -84.61 -23.23 -87.04
N ARG A 179 -84.07 -22.72 -88.16
CA ARG A 179 -83.83 -21.27 -88.33
C ARG A 179 -85.10 -20.45 -88.16
N LYS A 180 -86.23 -20.90 -88.69
CA LYS A 180 -87.52 -20.21 -88.54
C LYS A 180 -88.00 -20.17 -87.08
N ARG A 181 -87.80 -21.25 -86.32
CA ARG A 181 -88.12 -21.31 -84.87
C ARG A 181 -87.25 -20.36 -84.05
N LEU A 182 -85.98 -20.23 -84.41
CA LEU A 182 -85.01 -19.39 -83.72
C LEU A 182 -85.06 -17.90 -84.13
N ASN A 183 -85.68 -17.58 -85.28
CA ASN A 183 -85.69 -16.24 -85.86
C ASN A 183 -86.29 -15.17 -84.93
N ASP A 184 -87.30 -15.52 -84.15
CA ASP A 184 -87.95 -14.56 -83.24
C ASP A 184 -87.07 -14.22 -82.01
N HIS A 185 -86.07 -15.07 -81.75
CA HIS A 185 -85.15 -15.00 -80.60
C HIS A 185 -83.77 -14.43 -80.97
N ALA A 186 -83.43 -14.30 -82.25
CA ALA A 186 -82.22 -13.63 -82.72
C ALA A 186 -82.53 -12.18 -83.15
N ILE A 187 -81.57 -11.25 -83.02
CA ILE A 187 -81.70 -9.91 -83.61
C ILE A 187 -81.43 -9.97 -85.12
N ALA A 188 -80.44 -10.76 -85.53
CA ALA A 188 -80.16 -11.13 -86.92
C ALA A 188 -79.65 -12.56 -86.97
N MET A 189 -80.09 -13.37 -87.93
CA MET A 189 -79.77 -14.80 -87.93
C MET A 189 -78.33 -15.06 -88.41
N PRO A 190 -77.48 -15.78 -87.65
CA PRO A 190 -76.08 -15.98 -88.03
C PRO A 190 -75.96 -17.00 -89.17
N GLU A 191 -74.96 -16.80 -90.04
CA GLU A 191 -74.67 -17.74 -91.13
C GLU A 191 -74.25 -19.12 -90.60
N ASP A 192 -73.48 -19.15 -89.51
CA ASP A 192 -73.14 -20.34 -88.74
C ASP A 192 -73.99 -20.44 -87.46
N CYS A 193 -75.21 -20.96 -87.61
CA CYS A 193 -76.10 -21.17 -86.46
C CYS A 193 -75.62 -22.30 -85.54
N GLU A 194 -74.79 -23.22 -86.02
CA GLU A 194 -74.35 -24.36 -85.21
C GLU A 194 -73.39 -23.90 -84.13
N SER A 195 -72.43 -23.05 -84.50
CA SER A 195 -71.48 -22.43 -83.58
C SER A 195 -72.17 -21.61 -82.49
N ASP A 196 -73.15 -20.78 -82.85
CA ASP A 196 -73.92 -20.00 -81.87
C ASP A 196 -74.79 -20.88 -80.97
N LEU A 197 -75.42 -21.94 -81.50
CA LEU A 197 -76.21 -22.87 -80.69
C LEU A 197 -75.34 -23.65 -79.70
N GLU A 198 -74.15 -24.11 -80.10
CA GLU A 198 -73.18 -24.76 -79.21
C GLU A 198 -72.77 -23.83 -78.05
N LYS A 199 -72.44 -22.58 -78.36
CA LYS A 199 -72.10 -21.55 -77.37
C LYS A 199 -73.27 -21.21 -76.45
N LEU A 200 -74.50 -21.16 -76.96
CA LEU A 200 -75.71 -20.89 -76.18
C LEU A 200 -76.08 -22.04 -75.23
N VAL A 201 -75.90 -23.32 -75.64
CA VAL A 201 -76.06 -24.47 -74.73
C VAL A 201 -75.07 -24.36 -73.58
N GLU A 202 -73.81 -24.08 -73.88
CA GLU A 202 -72.77 -23.94 -72.86
C GLU A 202 -73.06 -22.75 -71.94
N ARG A 203 -73.54 -21.62 -72.49
CA ARG A 203 -73.98 -20.45 -71.72
C ARG A 203 -75.13 -20.76 -70.76
N GLN A 204 -76.19 -21.43 -71.22
CA GLN A 204 -77.32 -21.84 -70.38
C GLN A 204 -76.90 -22.82 -69.28
N THR A 205 -76.00 -23.75 -69.60
CA THR A 205 -75.47 -24.73 -68.64
C THR A 205 -74.72 -24.03 -67.51
N ILE A 206 -73.89 -23.03 -67.83
CA ILE A 206 -73.18 -22.22 -66.84
C ILE A 206 -74.17 -21.41 -65.98
N ALA A 207 -75.17 -20.75 -66.59
CA ALA A 207 -76.15 -19.96 -65.85
C ALA A 207 -76.99 -20.81 -64.87
N SER A 208 -77.39 -22.02 -65.27
CA SER A 208 -78.11 -22.96 -64.40
C SER A 208 -77.23 -23.44 -63.25
N ARG A 209 -75.97 -23.80 -63.53
CA ARG A 209 -74.98 -24.22 -62.52
C ARG A 209 -74.77 -23.13 -61.46
N LEU A 210 -74.60 -21.87 -61.86
CA LEU A 210 -74.40 -20.75 -60.93
C LEU A 210 -75.63 -20.47 -60.06
N LYS A 211 -76.83 -20.76 -60.56
CA LYS A 211 -78.10 -20.58 -59.84
C LYS A 211 -78.31 -21.66 -58.77
N GLU A 212 -77.89 -22.89 -59.05
CA GLU A 212 -78.00 -24.06 -58.17
C GLU A 212 -76.73 -24.32 -57.34
N ALA A 213 -75.79 -23.37 -57.34
CA ALA A 213 -74.52 -23.50 -56.64
C ALA A 213 -74.69 -23.78 -55.13
N PRO A 214 -74.11 -24.86 -54.57
CA PRO A 214 -74.36 -25.29 -53.20
C PRO A 214 -73.81 -24.32 -52.14
N HIS A 215 -72.75 -23.56 -52.45
CA HIS A 215 -72.16 -22.57 -51.55
C HIS A 215 -73.04 -21.33 -51.33
N LYS A 216 -74.08 -21.11 -52.16
CA LYS A 216 -75.05 -20.02 -52.01
C LYS A 216 -75.72 -20.00 -50.64
N ALA A 217 -76.06 -21.17 -50.08
CA ALA A 217 -76.72 -21.27 -48.78
C ALA A 217 -75.85 -20.75 -47.63
N HIS A 218 -74.52 -20.80 -47.79
CA HIS A 218 -73.54 -20.39 -46.78
C HIS A 218 -73.14 -18.92 -46.94
N ILE A 219 -72.85 -18.49 -48.17
CA ILE A 219 -72.41 -17.12 -48.50
C ILE A 219 -73.58 -16.11 -48.41
N GLY A 220 -74.82 -16.57 -48.62
CA GLY A 220 -76.03 -15.77 -48.44
C GLY A 220 -76.12 -14.61 -49.42
N ALA A 221 -76.34 -13.39 -48.89
CA ALA A 221 -76.63 -12.18 -49.66
C ALA A 221 -75.49 -11.70 -50.58
N LEU A 222 -74.26 -12.18 -50.37
CA LEU A 222 -73.12 -11.87 -51.23
C LEU A 222 -73.12 -12.68 -52.54
N TRP A 223 -73.86 -13.80 -52.60
CA TRP A 223 -73.97 -14.61 -53.82
C TRP A 223 -75.11 -14.12 -54.72
N ARG A 224 -74.80 -13.55 -55.89
CA ARG A 224 -75.76 -12.99 -56.85
C ARG A 224 -75.66 -13.63 -58.25
N GLY A 225 -75.20 -14.88 -58.32
CA GLY A 225 -75.02 -15.59 -59.60
C GLY A 225 -74.03 -14.86 -60.51
N LEU A 226 -74.48 -14.42 -61.69
CA LEU A 226 -73.65 -13.71 -62.69
C LEU A 226 -73.20 -12.30 -62.24
N GLU A 227 -73.91 -11.71 -61.28
CA GLU A 227 -73.61 -10.38 -60.69
C GLU A 227 -72.85 -10.47 -59.37
N THR A 228 -72.33 -11.66 -59.03
CA THR A 228 -71.58 -11.86 -57.79
C THR A 228 -70.32 -11.00 -57.77
N ASP A 229 -70.15 -10.24 -56.68
CA ASP A 229 -68.92 -9.54 -56.38
C ASP A 229 -67.95 -10.49 -55.68
N PHE A 230 -67.10 -11.14 -56.46
CA PHE A 230 -66.11 -12.09 -55.96
C PHE A 230 -65.04 -11.42 -55.09
N ASP A 231 -64.76 -10.14 -55.30
CA ASP A 231 -63.78 -9.41 -54.52
C ASP A 231 -64.34 -9.13 -53.12
N GLN A 232 -65.64 -8.82 -53.01
CA GLN A 232 -66.32 -8.71 -51.72
C GLN A 232 -66.38 -10.05 -50.96
N ILE A 233 -66.59 -11.18 -51.64
CA ILE A 233 -66.54 -12.52 -51.02
C ILE A 233 -65.13 -12.81 -50.50
N ASN A 234 -64.10 -12.53 -51.29
CA ASN A 234 -62.71 -12.73 -50.89
C ASN A 234 -62.33 -11.85 -49.69
N LEU A 235 -62.79 -10.59 -49.66
CA LEU A 235 -62.59 -9.68 -48.53
C LEU A 235 -63.18 -10.23 -47.22
N VAL A 236 -64.42 -10.73 -47.25
CA VAL A 236 -65.07 -11.33 -46.06
C VAL A 236 -64.36 -12.61 -45.63
N PHE A 237 -63.84 -13.38 -46.58
CA PHE A 237 -63.05 -14.56 -46.29
C PHE A 237 -61.69 -14.23 -45.62
N GLU A 238 -60.95 -13.26 -46.17
CA GLU A 238 -59.69 -12.76 -45.60
C GLU A 238 -59.90 -12.23 -44.18
N TRP A 239 -60.98 -11.48 -43.95
CA TRP A 239 -61.39 -11.07 -42.60
C TRP A 239 -61.55 -12.26 -41.66
N GLY A 240 -62.24 -13.33 -42.10
CA GLY A 240 -62.48 -14.52 -41.28
C GLY A 240 -61.20 -15.26 -40.91
N GLN A 241 -60.24 -15.35 -41.84
CA GLN A 241 -58.91 -15.88 -41.57
C GLN A 241 -58.13 -15.03 -40.56
N GLN A 242 -58.13 -13.71 -40.73
CA GLN A 242 -57.45 -12.77 -39.82
C GLN A 242 -58.06 -12.83 -38.41
N ALA A 243 -59.39 -12.83 -38.29
CA ALA A 243 -60.08 -12.98 -37.01
C ALA A 243 -59.74 -14.32 -36.32
N ARG A 244 -59.66 -15.43 -37.08
CA ARG A 244 -59.23 -16.74 -36.54
C ARG A 244 -57.78 -16.72 -36.07
N ASN A 245 -56.88 -16.05 -36.81
CA ASN A 245 -55.48 -15.95 -36.46
C ASN A 245 -55.29 -15.11 -35.18
N HIS A 246 -55.95 -13.96 -35.07
CA HIS A 246 -55.92 -13.13 -33.85
C HIS A 246 -56.54 -13.85 -32.64
N LEU A 247 -57.66 -14.57 -32.83
CA LEU A 247 -58.23 -15.41 -31.78
C LEU A 247 -57.24 -16.50 -31.35
N GLY A 248 -56.58 -17.16 -32.30
CA GLY A 248 -55.52 -18.14 -32.04
C GLY A 248 -54.38 -17.55 -31.20
N GLY A 249 -53.95 -16.32 -31.52
CA GLY A 249 -52.93 -15.59 -30.77
C GLY A 249 -53.34 -15.17 -29.35
N CYS A 250 -54.64 -15.19 -29.04
CA CYS A 250 -55.14 -14.87 -27.70
C CYS A 250 -55.18 -16.09 -26.76
N MET A 251 -55.07 -17.33 -27.27
CA MET A 251 -55.32 -18.56 -26.51
C MET A 251 -54.03 -19.32 -26.19
N ALA A 252 -53.94 -19.87 -24.98
CA ALA A 252 -52.78 -20.64 -24.53
C ALA A 252 -52.88 -22.15 -24.81
N ASP A 253 -54.10 -22.70 -24.89
CA ASP A 253 -54.33 -24.12 -25.10
C ASP A 253 -55.45 -24.40 -26.12
N THR A 254 -55.41 -25.60 -26.69
CA THR A 254 -56.31 -26.04 -27.76
C THR A 254 -57.76 -26.15 -27.31
N ALA A 255 -58.03 -26.50 -26.05
CA ALA A 255 -59.39 -26.67 -25.56
C ALA A 255 -60.09 -25.31 -25.39
N ALA A 256 -59.39 -24.33 -24.83
CA ALA A 256 -59.85 -22.95 -24.73
C ALA A 256 -60.08 -22.34 -26.12
N LEU A 257 -59.19 -22.59 -27.08
CA LEU A 257 -59.34 -22.11 -28.46
C LEU A 257 -60.57 -22.71 -29.16
N LEU A 258 -60.84 -24.00 -28.99
CA LEU A 258 -62.03 -24.65 -29.58
C LEU A 258 -63.33 -24.14 -28.96
N SER A 259 -63.34 -23.94 -27.63
CA SER A 259 -64.46 -23.32 -26.92
C SER A 259 -64.73 -21.89 -27.40
N ALA A 260 -63.68 -21.07 -27.48
CA ALA A 260 -63.77 -19.70 -27.96
C ALA A 260 -64.23 -19.63 -29.43
N ARG A 261 -63.76 -20.52 -30.31
CA ARG A 261 -64.23 -20.60 -31.70
C ARG A 261 -65.72 -20.89 -31.80
N THR A 262 -66.23 -21.77 -30.94
CA THR A 262 -67.65 -22.12 -30.91
C THR A 262 -68.48 -20.92 -30.44
N HIS A 263 -68.05 -20.26 -29.36
CA HIS A 263 -68.68 -19.03 -28.86
C HIS A 263 -68.71 -17.92 -29.90
N PHE A 264 -67.59 -17.68 -30.59
CA PHE A 264 -67.48 -16.68 -31.67
C PHE A 264 -68.38 -17.00 -32.86
N LYS A 265 -68.45 -18.28 -33.26
CA LYS A 265 -69.35 -18.70 -34.33
C LYS A 265 -70.80 -18.38 -33.96
N THR A 266 -71.23 -18.75 -32.75
CA THR A 266 -72.58 -18.42 -32.23
C THR A 266 -72.83 -16.92 -32.17
N LEU A 267 -71.86 -16.14 -31.69
CA LEU A 267 -71.96 -14.68 -31.62
C LEU A 267 -72.14 -14.05 -33.02
N LEU A 268 -71.42 -14.54 -34.02
CA LEU A 268 -71.46 -14.01 -35.40
C LEU A 268 -72.68 -14.50 -36.20
N THR A 269 -73.32 -15.60 -35.81
CA THR A 269 -74.51 -16.14 -36.50
C THR A 269 -75.81 -15.74 -35.81
N GLU A 270 -75.91 -15.99 -34.51
CA GLU A 270 -77.12 -15.86 -33.69
C GLU A 270 -77.10 -14.63 -32.78
N GLY A 271 -75.91 -14.19 -32.35
CA GLY A 271 -75.71 -13.06 -31.43
C GLY A 271 -75.50 -11.69 -32.09
N LYS A 272 -75.92 -11.50 -33.34
CA LYS A 272 -75.62 -10.27 -34.11
C LYS A 272 -76.11 -8.97 -33.46
N ASP A 273 -77.23 -9.03 -32.73
CA ASP A 273 -77.77 -7.87 -32.01
C ASP A 273 -76.86 -7.41 -30.86
N LEU A 274 -76.04 -8.31 -30.30
CA LEU A 274 -75.05 -7.96 -29.27
C LEU A 274 -73.82 -7.25 -29.85
N LEU A 275 -73.51 -7.50 -31.13
CA LEU A 275 -72.42 -6.87 -31.89
C LEU A 275 -72.84 -5.57 -32.60
N ALA A 276 -74.14 -5.38 -32.80
CA ALA A 276 -74.70 -4.15 -33.37
C ALA A 276 -74.39 -2.93 -32.47
N PRO A 277 -74.31 -1.71 -33.05
CA PRO A 277 -74.09 -0.49 -32.27
C PRO A 277 -75.10 -0.37 -31.11
N GLY A 278 -74.60 -0.30 -29.87
CA GLY A 278 -75.40 -0.25 -28.64
C GLY A 278 -75.64 -1.59 -27.95
N GLY A 279 -75.24 -2.72 -28.56
CA GLY A 279 -75.23 -4.03 -27.92
C GLY A 279 -74.14 -4.17 -26.86
N SER A 280 -74.33 -5.05 -25.87
CA SER A 280 -73.41 -5.18 -24.73
C SER A 280 -71.99 -5.61 -25.15
N VAL A 281 -71.87 -6.46 -26.18
CA VAL A 281 -70.55 -6.88 -26.69
C VAL A 281 -69.92 -5.73 -27.47
N HIS A 282 -70.67 -5.03 -28.32
CA HIS A 282 -70.19 -3.85 -29.03
C HIS A 282 -69.63 -2.79 -28.07
N THR A 283 -70.34 -2.50 -26.97
CA THR A 283 -69.89 -1.56 -25.94
C THR A 283 -68.60 -2.03 -25.27
N ALA A 284 -68.50 -3.30 -24.89
CA ALA A 284 -67.26 -3.84 -24.31
C ALA A 284 -66.07 -3.72 -25.28
N LEU A 285 -66.24 -4.10 -26.55
CA LEU A 285 -65.19 -4.01 -27.58
C LEU A 285 -64.72 -2.57 -27.76
N THR A 286 -65.65 -1.62 -27.90
CA THR A 286 -65.33 -0.20 -28.12
C THR A 286 -64.66 0.44 -26.90
N GLN A 287 -65.11 0.13 -25.68
CA GLN A 287 -64.49 0.59 -24.43
C GLN A 287 -63.07 0.05 -24.28
N TYR A 288 -62.85 -1.23 -24.58
CA TYR A 288 -61.51 -1.82 -24.54
C TYR A 288 -60.55 -1.17 -25.53
N ARG A 289 -60.96 -1.00 -26.79
CA ARG A 289 -60.11 -0.36 -27.80
C ARG A 289 -59.78 1.08 -27.44
N ALA A 290 -60.74 1.81 -26.89
CA ALA A 290 -60.51 3.17 -26.40
C ALA A 290 -59.51 3.19 -25.24
N ALA A 291 -59.66 2.30 -24.25
CA ALA A 291 -58.75 2.19 -23.11
C ALA A 291 -57.34 1.73 -23.53
N PHE A 292 -57.24 0.79 -24.48
CA PHE A 292 -55.97 0.30 -25.00
C PHE A 292 -55.22 1.40 -25.77
N SER A 293 -55.91 2.12 -26.66
CA SER A 293 -55.32 3.24 -27.40
C SER A 293 -54.91 4.40 -26.48
N ALA A 294 -55.70 4.69 -25.44
CA ALA A 294 -55.36 5.68 -24.42
C ALA A 294 -54.09 5.27 -23.66
N LEU A 295 -53.98 3.99 -23.27
CA LEU A 295 -52.77 3.46 -22.64
C LEU A 295 -51.56 3.60 -23.58
N GLU A 296 -51.64 3.16 -24.83
CA GLU A 296 -50.54 3.28 -25.80
C GLU A 296 -50.06 4.73 -25.96
N ALA A 297 -50.98 5.70 -26.00
CA ALA A 297 -50.63 7.11 -26.05
C ALA A 297 -49.87 7.57 -24.79
N THR A 298 -50.36 7.20 -23.60
CA THR A 298 -49.68 7.55 -22.33
C THR A 298 -48.33 6.86 -22.18
N LEU A 299 -48.18 5.60 -22.60
CA LEU A 299 -46.90 4.88 -22.60
C LEU A 299 -45.88 5.53 -23.53
N LYS A 300 -46.31 6.06 -24.68
CA LYS A 300 -45.43 6.82 -25.57
C LYS A 300 -44.91 8.09 -24.89
N THR A 301 -45.79 8.86 -24.26
CA THR A 301 -45.40 10.07 -23.51
C THR A 301 -44.52 9.72 -22.30
N LEU A 302 -44.78 8.61 -21.62
CA LEU A 302 -43.98 8.13 -20.51
C LEU A 302 -42.56 7.75 -20.95
N THR A 303 -42.41 7.04 -22.08
CA THR A 303 -41.12 6.69 -22.70
C THR A 303 -40.31 7.95 -23.02
N GLU A 304 -40.97 8.99 -23.54
CA GLU A 304 -40.32 10.29 -23.81
C GLU A 304 -39.88 11.00 -22.52
N CYS A 305 -40.67 10.92 -21.44
CA CYS A 305 -40.36 11.59 -20.18
C CYS A 305 -39.32 10.85 -19.34
N SER A 306 -39.29 9.51 -19.41
CA SER A 306 -38.36 8.66 -18.64
C SER A 306 -37.01 8.46 -19.32
N ALA A 307 -36.87 8.86 -20.59
CA ALA A 307 -35.73 8.57 -21.46
C ALA A 307 -35.42 7.06 -21.60
N SER A 308 -36.38 6.20 -21.28
CA SER A 308 -36.19 4.75 -21.16
C SER A 308 -37.27 3.99 -21.90
N ASN A 309 -36.90 2.84 -22.48
CA ASN A 309 -37.83 1.97 -23.16
C ASN A 309 -38.61 1.12 -22.14
N ILE A 310 -39.93 1.27 -22.12
CA ILE A 310 -40.82 0.57 -21.18
C ILE A 310 -40.71 -0.97 -21.28
N SER A 311 -40.34 -1.49 -22.45
CA SER A 311 -40.09 -2.94 -22.61
C SER A 311 -38.88 -3.46 -21.81
N VAL A 312 -37.98 -2.57 -21.37
CA VAL A 312 -36.85 -2.88 -20.48
C VAL A 312 -37.31 -2.91 -19.02
N LEU A 313 -38.32 -2.12 -18.66
CA LEU A 313 -38.89 -2.07 -17.30
C LEU A 313 -39.66 -3.34 -16.95
N VAL A 314 -40.54 -3.77 -17.85
CA VAL A 314 -41.34 -4.98 -17.69
C VAL A 314 -41.43 -5.67 -19.05
N SER A 315 -41.08 -6.95 -19.08
CA SER A 315 -41.12 -7.74 -20.31
C SER A 315 -42.54 -7.71 -20.91
N PRO A 316 -42.73 -7.38 -22.21
CA PRO A 316 -44.05 -7.42 -22.85
C PRO A 316 -44.73 -8.81 -22.82
N LYS A 317 -43.95 -9.86 -22.54
CA LYS A 317 -44.41 -11.26 -22.40
C LYS A 317 -44.79 -11.62 -20.97
N ALA A 318 -44.57 -10.75 -19.98
CA ALA A 318 -44.90 -10.99 -18.59
C ALA A 318 -46.41 -11.26 -18.46
N PRO A 319 -46.83 -12.37 -17.83
CA PRO A 319 -48.23 -12.76 -17.79
C PRO A 319 -49.09 -11.80 -16.96
N ASP A 320 -48.51 -11.07 -16.01
CA ASP A 320 -49.20 -10.05 -15.21
C ASP A 320 -48.64 -8.64 -15.48
N TRP A 321 -48.39 -8.35 -16.77
CA TRP A 321 -47.76 -7.12 -17.21
C TRP A 321 -48.44 -5.86 -16.66
N LEU A 322 -49.78 -5.84 -16.62
CA LEU A 322 -50.55 -4.69 -16.10
C LEU A 322 -50.31 -4.40 -14.62
N ASN A 323 -50.08 -5.41 -13.79
CA ASN A 323 -49.77 -5.20 -12.37
C ASN A 323 -48.29 -4.86 -12.20
N GLU A 324 -47.39 -5.60 -12.85
CA GLU A 324 -45.94 -5.36 -12.76
C GLU A 324 -45.57 -3.93 -13.18
N ILE A 325 -46.11 -3.42 -14.28
CA ILE A 325 -45.85 -2.04 -14.71
C ILE A 325 -46.51 -1.03 -13.77
N SER A 326 -47.69 -1.35 -13.23
CA SER A 326 -48.37 -0.47 -12.27
C SER A 326 -47.57 -0.37 -10.97
N GLU A 327 -47.00 -1.47 -10.48
CA GLU A 327 -46.13 -1.50 -9.29
C GLU A 327 -44.86 -0.68 -9.51
N LYS A 328 -44.23 -0.78 -10.69
CA LYS A 328 -43.07 0.05 -11.06
C LYS A 328 -43.39 1.54 -11.12
N LEU A 329 -44.51 1.91 -11.73
CA LEU A 329 -44.91 3.32 -11.79
C LEU A 329 -45.33 3.86 -10.41
N GLN A 330 -45.89 3.02 -9.54
CA GLN A 330 -46.12 3.37 -8.15
C GLN A 330 -44.81 3.53 -7.37
N SER A 331 -43.80 2.70 -7.60
CA SER A 331 -42.49 2.87 -6.95
C SER A 331 -41.81 4.17 -7.37
N TRP A 332 -41.92 4.57 -8.65
CA TRP A 332 -41.47 5.87 -9.14
C TRP A 332 -42.16 7.02 -8.41
N LYS A 333 -43.49 6.94 -8.30
CA LYS A 333 -44.31 7.95 -7.61
C LYS A 333 -43.99 8.04 -6.12
N ASN A 334 -43.82 6.91 -5.44
CA ASN A 334 -43.51 6.86 -4.02
C ASN A 334 -42.11 7.41 -3.71
N SER A 335 -41.19 7.31 -4.69
CA SER A 335 -39.80 7.77 -4.59
C SER A 335 -39.59 9.14 -5.24
N ALA A 336 -40.66 9.93 -5.44
CA ALA A 336 -40.59 11.20 -6.15
C ALA A 336 -39.57 12.20 -5.57
N ARG A 337 -39.37 12.18 -4.24
CA ARG A 337 -38.42 13.07 -3.55
C ARG A 337 -36.97 12.83 -3.95
N GLU A 338 -36.68 11.63 -4.44
CA GLU A 338 -35.33 11.16 -4.77
C GLU A 338 -35.01 11.34 -6.27
N LEU A 339 -35.97 11.78 -7.08
CA LEU A 339 -35.82 11.93 -8.54
C LEU A 339 -34.68 12.88 -8.93
N ARG A 340 -34.47 13.95 -8.15
CA ARG A 340 -33.38 14.89 -8.40
C ARG A 340 -32.02 14.22 -8.27
N ASP A 341 -31.84 13.48 -7.19
CA ASP A 341 -30.56 12.83 -6.89
C ASP A 341 -30.38 11.61 -7.81
N TRP A 342 -31.46 10.90 -8.16
CA TRP A 342 -31.45 9.85 -9.18
C TRP A 342 -31.01 10.35 -10.56
N CYS A 343 -31.50 11.50 -11.04
CA CYS A 343 -31.03 12.07 -12.30
C CYS A 343 -29.53 12.41 -12.25
N ALA A 344 -29.03 12.87 -11.10
CA ALA A 344 -27.60 13.09 -10.92
C ALA A 344 -26.80 11.78 -10.96
N TRP A 345 -27.31 10.72 -10.31
CA TRP A 345 -26.76 9.36 -10.40
C TRP A 345 -26.70 8.85 -11.84
N GLN A 346 -27.81 8.93 -12.58
CA GLN A 346 -27.83 8.52 -13.99
C GLN A 346 -26.83 9.30 -14.84
N ARG A 347 -26.66 10.61 -14.59
CA ARG A 347 -25.63 11.41 -15.25
C ARG A 347 -24.21 10.90 -14.94
N ALA A 348 -23.92 10.59 -13.68
CA ALA A 348 -22.63 10.04 -13.27
C ALA A 348 -22.39 8.65 -13.87
N CYS A 349 -23.39 7.76 -13.88
CA CYS A 349 -23.33 6.46 -14.54
C CYS A 349 -23.03 6.58 -16.04
N HIS A 350 -23.71 7.49 -16.74
CA HIS A 350 -23.44 7.74 -18.16
C HIS A 350 -22.04 8.28 -18.40
N HIS A 351 -21.57 9.22 -17.57
CA HIS A 351 -20.22 9.75 -17.68
C HIS A 351 -19.16 8.65 -17.43
N ALA A 352 -19.32 7.87 -16.37
CA ALA A 352 -18.48 6.73 -16.04
C ALA A 352 -18.47 5.69 -17.17
N ALA A 353 -19.63 5.39 -17.77
CA ALA A 353 -19.73 4.48 -18.91
C ALA A 353 -19.00 5.01 -20.15
N GLN A 354 -19.04 6.32 -20.42
CA GLN A 354 -18.27 6.94 -21.52
C GLN A 354 -16.76 6.79 -21.32
N LEU A 355 -16.29 6.80 -20.07
CA LEU A 355 -14.89 6.57 -19.70
C LEU A 355 -14.52 5.08 -19.63
N GLY A 356 -15.47 4.16 -19.84
CA GLY A 356 -15.25 2.72 -19.81
C GLY A 356 -15.44 2.04 -18.45
N LEU A 357 -16.01 2.75 -17.47
CA LEU A 357 -16.27 2.25 -16.11
C LEU A 357 -17.65 1.56 -15.95
N THR A 358 -18.27 1.12 -17.05
CA THR A 358 -19.54 0.37 -17.01
C THR A 358 -19.50 -0.82 -16.04
N PRO A 359 -18.42 -1.63 -15.96
CA PRO A 359 -18.37 -2.74 -15.00
C PRO A 359 -18.46 -2.29 -13.53
N LEU A 360 -17.90 -1.13 -13.19
CA LEU A 360 -17.98 -0.56 -11.85
C LEU A 360 -19.43 -0.15 -11.53
N VAL A 361 -20.08 0.57 -12.45
CA VAL A 361 -21.50 0.96 -12.31
C VAL A 361 -22.37 -0.27 -12.11
N THR A 362 -22.22 -1.30 -12.94
CA THR A 362 -22.99 -2.54 -12.83
C THR A 362 -22.74 -3.26 -11.51
N ALA A 363 -21.50 -3.28 -11.00
CA ALA A 363 -21.18 -3.89 -9.71
C ALA A 363 -21.81 -3.13 -8.53
N ILE A 364 -21.91 -1.80 -8.62
CA ILE A 364 -22.61 -0.98 -7.64
C ILE A 364 -24.12 -1.26 -7.67
N GLU A 365 -24.75 -1.21 -8.86
CA GLU A 365 -26.19 -1.45 -9.01
C GLU A 365 -26.62 -2.88 -8.59
N GLN A 366 -25.72 -3.86 -8.71
CA GLN A 366 -25.94 -5.24 -8.25
C GLN A 366 -25.64 -5.44 -6.75
N GLY A 367 -25.13 -4.42 -6.05
CA GLY A 367 -24.79 -4.50 -4.63
C GLY A 367 -23.53 -5.31 -4.33
N PHE A 368 -22.65 -5.53 -5.31
CA PHE A 368 -21.36 -6.19 -5.10
C PHE A 368 -20.31 -5.26 -4.48
N VAL A 369 -20.55 -3.94 -4.50
CA VAL A 369 -19.66 -2.92 -3.97
C VAL A 369 -20.38 -2.14 -2.87
N ALA A 370 -19.79 -2.14 -1.68
CA ALA A 370 -20.29 -1.32 -0.57
C ALA A 370 -20.05 0.17 -0.85
N GLN A 371 -20.86 1.04 -0.22
CA GLN A 371 -20.82 2.48 -0.45
C GLN A 371 -19.44 3.10 -0.16
N GLU A 372 -18.80 2.67 0.93
CA GLU A 372 -17.45 3.12 1.34
C GLU A 372 -16.31 2.61 0.45
N ASP A 373 -16.54 1.52 -0.28
CA ASP A 373 -15.48 0.81 -1.00
C ASP A 373 -15.37 1.21 -2.49
N VAL A 374 -16.28 2.03 -3.02
CA VAL A 374 -16.35 2.33 -4.47
C VAL A 374 -15.00 2.81 -5.02
N LEU A 375 -14.36 3.76 -4.33
CA LEU A 375 -13.09 4.33 -4.77
C LEU A 375 -11.96 3.31 -4.66
N SER A 376 -11.86 2.59 -3.53
CA SER A 376 -10.83 1.56 -3.32
C SER A 376 -10.96 0.39 -4.29
N VAL A 377 -12.19 -0.02 -4.64
CA VAL A 377 -12.46 -1.03 -5.65
C VAL A 377 -12.03 -0.54 -7.04
N PHE A 378 -12.30 0.72 -7.39
CA PHE A 378 -11.80 1.31 -8.62
C PHE A 378 -10.27 1.31 -8.67
N GLU A 379 -9.61 1.86 -7.67
CA GLU A 379 -8.14 1.97 -7.60
C GLU A 379 -7.46 0.61 -7.67
N ALA A 380 -7.95 -0.38 -6.91
CA ALA A 380 -7.41 -1.73 -6.89
C ALA A 380 -7.54 -2.42 -8.26
N ASN A 381 -8.69 -2.30 -8.91
CA ASN A 381 -8.90 -2.89 -10.24
C ASN A 381 -8.11 -2.16 -11.33
N TYR A 382 -7.99 -0.84 -11.24
CA TYR A 382 -7.17 -0.05 -12.15
C TYR A 382 -5.69 -0.43 -12.02
N ALA A 383 -5.15 -0.45 -10.80
CA ALA A 383 -3.78 -0.86 -10.53
C ALA A 383 -3.53 -2.29 -11.01
N ARG A 384 -4.44 -3.22 -10.73
CA ARG A 384 -4.33 -4.62 -11.20
C ARG A 384 -4.28 -4.72 -12.72
N TRP A 385 -5.18 -4.02 -13.43
CA TRP A 385 -5.17 -3.97 -14.89
C TRP A 385 -3.84 -3.40 -15.41
N TRP A 386 -3.40 -2.26 -14.86
CA TRP A 386 -2.17 -1.59 -15.26
C TRP A 386 -0.95 -2.49 -15.04
N THR A 387 -0.81 -3.10 -13.85
CA THR A 387 0.31 -4.00 -13.53
C THR A 387 0.32 -5.22 -14.44
N MET A 388 -0.83 -5.82 -14.74
CA MET A 388 -0.91 -6.96 -15.66
C MET A 388 -0.36 -6.62 -17.06
N HIS A 389 -0.71 -5.45 -17.60
CA HIS A 389 -0.19 -5.00 -18.89
C HIS A 389 1.29 -4.60 -18.80
N ALA A 390 1.66 -3.77 -17.81
CA ALA A 390 3.03 -3.30 -17.64
C ALA A 390 4.04 -4.46 -17.47
N VAL A 391 3.67 -5.51 -16.73
CA VAL A 391 4.47 -6.72 -16.59
C VAL A 391 4.52 -7.53 -17.88
N SER A 392 3.39 -7.66 -18.60
CA SER A 392 3.30 -8.43 -19.85
C SER A 392 4.09 -7.78 -20.99
N ASP A 393 4.07 -6.45 -21.07
CA ASP A 393 4.75 -5.68 -22.11
C ASP A 393 6.26 -5.61 -21.87
N SER A 394 6.71 -5.82 -20.63
CA SER A 394 8.12 -5.89 -20.25
C SER A 394 8.64 -7.33 -20.28
N ALA A 395 9.47 -7.66 -21.28
CA ALA A 395 10.17 -8.95 -21.35
C ALA A 395 11.08 -9.20 -20.12
N LEU A 396 11.57 -8.14 -19.47
CA LEU A 396 12.39 -8.24 -18.26
C LEU A 396 11.55 -8.62 -17.05
N LEU A 397 10.36 -8.04 -16.88
CA LEU A 397 9.48 -8.33 -15.73
C LEU A 397 8.76 -9.67 -15.92
N SER A 398 8.18 -9.92 -17.10
CA SER A 398 7.49 -11.18 -17.40
C SER A 398 8.42 -12.41 -17.36
N GLY A 399 9.70 -12.23 -17.71
CA GLY A 399 10.71 -13.29 -17.67
C GLY A 399 11.52 -13.34 -16.36
N PHE A 400 11.24 -12.47 -15.39
CA PHE A 400 11.97 -12.45 -14.13
C PHE A 400 11.60 -13.66 -13.28
N VAL A 401 12.62 -14.38 -12.82
CA VAL A 401 12.47 -15.49 -11.87
C VAL A 401 13.54 -15.32 -10.81
N ALA A 402 13.14 -15.02 -9.57
CA ALA A 402 14.07 -14.68 -8.50
C ALA A 402 15.19 -15.71 -8.32
N ALA A 403 14.85 -17.01 -8.31
CA ALA A 403 15.83 -18.08 -8.17
C ALA A 403 16.92 -18.05 -9.27
N THR A 404 16.56 -17.71 -10.51
CA THR A 404 17.55 -17.57 -11.59
C THR A 404 18.39 -16.31 -11.45
N HIS A 405 17.79 -15.24 -10.93
CA HIS A 405 18.47 -13.96 -10.69
C HIS A 405 19.47 -14.07 -9.53
N GLU A 406 19.07 -14.68 -8.41
CA GLU A 406 19.96 -15.01 -7.29
C GLU A 406 21.11 -15.92 -7.73
N GLY A 407 20.85 -16.91 -8.58
CA GLY A 407 21.90 -17.73 -9.19
C GLY A 407 22.90 -16.91 -10.02
N ARG A 408 22.43 -15.89 -10.75
CA ARG A 408 23.32 -14.95 -11.47
C ARG A 408 24.12 -14.07 -10.52
N ILE A 409 23.52 -13.59 -9.42
CA ILE A 409 24.21 -12.81 -8.39
C ILE A 409 25.34 -13.64 -7.77
N LEU A 410 25.06 -14.88 -7.34
CA LEU A 410 26.08 -15.78 -6.79
C LEU A 410 27.20 -16.01 -7.79
N ARG A 411 26.87 -16.27 -9.06
CA ARG A 411 27.87 -16.46 -10.11
C ARG A 411 28.71 -15.20 -10.34
N PHE A 412 28.09 -14.02 -10.30
CA PHE A 412 28.79 -12.75 -10.40
C PHE A 412 29.78 -12.57 -9.23
N ARG A 413 29.37 -12.83 -7.98
CA ARG A 413 30.23 -12.76 -6.79
C ARG A 413 31.45 -13.68 -6.93
N GLU A 414 31.24 -14.92 -7.35
CA GLU A 414 32.33 -15.88 -7.60
C GLU A 414 33.31 -15.41 -8.67
N LEU A 415 32.79 -14.90 -9.79
CA LEU A 415 33.61 -14.46 -10.92
C LEU A 415 34.39 -13.19 -10.59
N ASP A 416 33.81 -12.25 -9.85
CA ASP A 416 34.48 -11.01 -9.42
C ASP A 416 35.66 -11.35 -8.49
N GLU A 417 35.49 -12.28 -7.55
CA GLU A 417 36.61 -12.72 -6.70
C GLU A 417 37.67 -13.53 -7.48
N LYS A 418 37.25 -14.38 -8.43
CA LYS A 418 38.21 -15.04 -9.33
C LYS A 418 39.01 -14.03 -10.13
N LEU A 419 38.36 -12.98 -10.66
CA LEU A 419 39.01 -11.92 -11.42
C LEU A 419 40.02 -11.16 -10.55
N LYS A 420 39.65 -10.78 -9.32
CA LYS A 420 40.55 -10.12 -8.35
C LYS A 420 41.80 -10.97 -8.09
N ASN A 421 41.63 -12.25 -7.80
CA ASN A 421 42.74 -13.16 -7.54
C ASN A 421 43.62 -13.40 -8.78
N LEU A 422 43.03 -13.51 -9.97
CA LEU A 422 43.76 -13.61 -11.23
C LEU A 422 44.54 -12.34 -11.55
N ALA A 423 43.98 -11.16 -11.28
CA ALA A 423 44.65 -9.87 -11.46
C ALA A 423 45.91 -9.78 -10.58
N ILE A 424 45.83 -10.19 -9.31
CA ILE A 424 47.01 -10.27 -8.41
C ILE A 424 48.10 -11.17 -9.01
N ARG A 425 47.73 -12.37 -9.48
CA ARG A 425 48.68 -13.31 -10.10
C ARG A 425 49.28 -12.76 -11.38
N LEU A 426 48.48 -12.11 -12.22
CA LEU A 426 48.93 -11.50 -13.47
C LEU A 426 49.90 -10.34 -13.23
N ILE A 427 49.61 -9.47 -12.27
CA ILE A 427 50.50 -8.37 -11.86
C ILE A 427 51.82 -8.94 -11.38
N ARG A 428 51.80 -9.94 -10.48
CA ARG A 428 53.00 -10.62 -9.99
C ARG A 428 53.82 -11.24 -11.13
N ALA A 429 53.16 -11.93 -12.06
CA ALA A 429 53.84 -12.55 -13.20
C ALA A 429 54.47 -11.50 -14.13
N ARG A 430 53.78 -10.39 -14.42
CA ARG A 430 54.30 -9.28 -15.22
C ARG A 430 55.49 -8.60 -14.55
N LEU A 431 55.43 -8.34 -13.24
CA LEU A 431 56.52 -7.74 -12.48
C LEU A 431 57.73 -8.69 -12.41
N ALA A 432 57.50 -9.97 -12.10
CA ALA A 432 58.57 -10.97 -12.05
C ALA A 432 59.23 -11.18 -13.44
N GLY A 433 58.45 -11.12 -14.52
CA GLY A 433 58.97 -11.22 -15.88
C GLY A 433 59.84 -10.05 -16.34
N LYS A 434 59.80 -8.90 -15.63
CA LYS A 434 60.73 -7.78 -15.86
C LYS A 434 62.10 -8.00 -15.20
N ILE A 435 62.21 -8.93 -14.25
CA ILE A 435 63.47 -9.21 -13.57
C ILE A 435 64.36 -10.03 -14.54
N PRO A 436 65.58 -9.56 -14.88
CA PRO A 436 66.47 -10.27 -15.78
C PRO A 436 66.80 -11.69 -15.29
N GLY A 437 67.11 -12.57 -16.23
CA GLY A 437 67.50 -13.95 -15.92
C GLY A 437 68.79 -14.01 -15.08
N GLU A 438 69.06 -15.14 -14.44
CA GLU A 438 70.22 -15.29 -13.54
C GLU A 438 71.55 -14.95 -14.22
N THR A 439 71.76 -15.44 -15.46
CA THR A 439 72.96 -15.16 -16.25
C THR A 439 73.12 -13.66 -16.54
N GLU A 440 72.05 -12.96 -16.87
CA GLU A 440 72.08 -11.52 -17.16
C GLU A 440 72.40 -10.71 -15.89
N ARG A 441 71.76 -11.05 -14.76
CA ARG A 441 72.06 -10.42 -13.45
C ARG A 441 73.50 -10.63 -13.01
N GLN A 442 74.09 -11.79 -13.32
CA GLN A 442 75.50 -12.07 -13.04
C GLN A 442 76.46 -11.26 -13.92
N HIS A 443 76.02 -10.66 -15.02
CA HIS A 443 76.86 -9.82 -15.88
C HIS A 443 76.60 -8.32 -15.63
N ASP A 444 75.39 -7.96 -15.21
CA ASP A 444 74.97 -6.60 -14.92
C ASP A 444 75.70 -5.99 -13.70
N PRO A 445 76.28 -4.78 -13.83
CA PRO A 445 77.04 -4.14 -12.76
C PRO A 445 76.18 -3.74 -11.54
N GLU A 446 74.90 -3.36 -11.73
CA GLU A 446 74.01 -2.95 -10.65
C GLU A 446 73.63 -4.15 -9.76
N TYR A 447 73.28 -5.28 -10.37
CA TYR A 447 72.95 -6.52 -9.63
C TYR A 447 74.18 -7.13 -8.93
N LYS A 448 75.39 -6.97 -9.50
CA LYS A 448 76.65 -7.36 -8.83
C LYS A 448 76.92 -6.55 -7.56
N VAL A 449 76.63 -5.25 -7.56
CA VAL A 449 76.75 -4.41 -6.35
C VAL A 449 75.84 -4.97 -5.26
N LEU A 450 74.57 -5.25 -5.58
CA LEU A 450 73.63 -5.82 -4.62
C LEU A 450 74.09 -7.19 -4.08
N THR A 451 74.52 -8.10 -4.96
CA THR A 451 74.99 -9.45 -4.58
C THR A 451 76.20 -9.38 -3.64
N ARG A 452 77.14 -8.45 -3.91
CA ARG A 452 78.29 -8.22 -3.04
C ARG A 452 77.90 -7.63 -1.69
N GLU A 453 76.94 -6.71 -1.64
CA GLU A 453 76.47 -6.12 -0.38
C GLU A 453 75.70 -7.11 0.49
N ILE A 454 74.91 -8.02 -0.11
CA ILE A 454 74.21 -9.10 0.60
C ILE A 454 75.19 -10.10 1.22
N ALA A 455 76.33 -10.38 0.57
CA ALA A 455 77.33 -11.30 1.08
C ALA A 455 78.17 -10.75 2.26
N LYS A 456 78.09 -9.44 2.54
CA LYS A 456 78.81 -8.83 3.68
C LYS A 456 78.09 -9.14 4.99
N LYS A 457 78.86 -9.30 6.06
CA LYS A 457 78.32 -9.42 7.44
C LYS A 457 78.28 -8.08 8.20
N THR A 458 79.10 -7.12 7.80
CA THR A 458 79.21 -5.77 8.41
C THR A 458 79.68 -4.77 7.35
N ARG A 459 79.61 -3.46 7.65
CA ARG A 459 80.02 -2.35 6.74
C ARG A 459 79.29 -2.36 5.38
N HIS A 460 77.97 -2.49 5.44
CA HIS A 460 77.11 -2.31 4.27
C HIS A 460 77.18 -0.87 3.77
N LEU A 461 76.98 -0.69 2.46
CA LEU A 461 76.83 0.65 1.89
C LEU A 461 75.61 1.37 2.49
N PRO A 462 75.69 2.69 2.76
CA PRO A 462 74.51 3.49 3.09
C PRO A 462 73.46 3.41 1.97
N VAL A 463 72.17 3.40 2.34
CA VAL A 463 71.04 3.25 1.41
C VAL A 463 71.11 4.24 0.24
N ARG A 464 71.45 5.51 0.50
CA ARG A 464 71.63 6.53 -0.54
C ARG A 464 72.70 6.17 -1.57
N GLN A 465 73.85 5.66 -1.12
CA GLN A 465 74.94 5.24 -2.03
C GLN A 465 74.56 3.98 -2.81
N LEU A 466 73.79 3.09 -2.18
CA LEU A 466 73.26 1.91 -2.85
C LEU A 466 72.27 2.32 -3.95
N ALA A 467 71.29 3.19 -3.65
CA ALA A 467 70.33 3.71 -4.62
C ALA A 467 71.01 4.42 -5.82
N GLN A 468 72.13 5.12 -5.60
CA GLN A 468 72.94 5.73 -6.67
C GLN A 468 73.67 4.71 -7.55
N LYS A 469 74.10 3.58 -6.97
CA LYS A 469 74.89 2.56 -7.68
C LYS A 469 74.04 1.51 -8.41
N MET A 470 72.76 1.39 -8.06
CA MET A 470 71.82 0.45 -8.67
C MET A 470 70.43 1.06 -8.94
N PRO A 471 70.34 2.22 -9.63
CA PRO A 471 69.07 2.94 -9.82
C PRO A 471 68.03 2.14 -10.62
N SER A 472 68.47 1.37 -11.61
CA SER A 472 67.60 0.59 -12.50
C SER A 472 67.16 -0.70 -11.81
N ALA A 473 68.11 -1.43 -11.23
CA ALA A 473 67.85 -2.69 -10.53
C ALA A 473 67.00 -2.47 -9.27
N LEU A 474 67.17 -1.36 -8.55
CA LEU A 474 66.31 -1.00 -7.41
C LEU A 474 64.84 -0.93 -7.86
N ARG A 475 64.53 -0.24 -8.95
CA ARG A 475 63.14 -0.10 -9.44
C ARG A 475 62.56 -1.39 -10.01
N THR A 476 63.39 -2.23 -10.63
CA THR A 476 62.94 -3.54 -11.12
C THR A 476 62.62 -4.51 -9.97
N LEU A 477 63.45 -4.53 -8.93
CA LEU A 477 63.28 -5.42 -7.77
C LEU A 477 62.24 -4.91 -6.78
N THR A 478 62.17 -3.60 -6.57
CA THR A 478 61.20 -2.91 -5.71
C THR A 478 60.43 -1.89 -6.54
N PRO A 479 59.41 -2.32 -7.30
CA PRO A 479 58.62 -1.44 -8.17
C PRO A 479 57.72 -0.46 -7.39
N CYS A 480 57.56 -0.65 -6.09
CA CYS A 480 56.89 0.25 -5.18
C CYS A 480 57.82 0.55 -4.01
N LEU A 481 58.03 1.84 -3.70
CA LEU A 481 58.82 2.31 -2.57
C LEU A 481 57.91 3.05 -1.59
N MET A 482 57.93 2.64 -0.32
CA MET A 482 57.22 3.30 0.78
C MET A 482 58.23 4.09 1.61
N MET A 483 58.10 5.41 1.64
CA MET A 483 59.06 6.32 2.27
C MET A 483 58.34 7.56 2.83
N SER A 484 58.83 8.10 3.96
CA SER A 484 58.43 9.44 4.39
C SER A 484 58.96 10.51 3.41
N PRO A 485 58.34 11.71 3.31
CA PRO A 485 58.81 12.77 2.43
C PRO A 485 60.28 13.16 2.67
N LEU A 486 60.70 13.18 3.95
CA LEU A 486 62.09 13.43 4.31
C LEU A 486 63.03 12.31 3.82
N SER A 487 62.61 11.05 3.94
CA SER A 487 63.37 9.90 3.44
C SER A 487 63.53 9.93 1.92
N VAL A 488 62.51 10.40 1.18
CA VAL A 488 62.60 10.62 -0.27
C VAL A 488 63.71 11.61 -0.61
N ALA A 489 63.76 12.75 0.08
CA ALA A 489 64.81 13.75 -0.12
C ALA A 489 66.20 13.25 0.31
N GLN A 490 66.28 12.44 1.37
CA GLN A 490 67.53 11.93 1.93
C GLN A 490 68.16 10.82 1.08
N TYR A 491 67.35 9.88 0.58
CA TYR A 491 67.85 8.64 -0.02
C TYR A 491 67.81 8.64 -1.55
N LEU A 492 66.90 9.38 -2.18
CA LEU A 492 66.76 9.39 -3.64
C LEU A 492 67.56 10.56 -4.27
N PRO A 493 68.40 10.30 -5.28
CA PRO A 493 69.16 11.35 -5.98
C PRO A 493 68.25 12.34 -6.70
N ALA A 494 68.53 13.64 -6.70
CA ALA A 494 67.73 14.69 -7.38
C ALA A 494 67.53 14.43 -8.88
N ASP A 495 68.54 13.83 -9.51
CA ASP A 495 68.63 13.45 -10.92
C ASP A 495 68.11 12.04 -11.22
N ALA A 496 67.54 11.34 -10.23
CA ALA A 496 66.88 10.06 -10.46
C ALA A 496 65.70 10.23 -11.42
N GLU A 497 65.49 9.23 -12.29
CA GLU A 497 64.35 9.23 -13.22
C GLU A 497 63.01 9.41 -12.46
N PRO A 498 62.02 10.16 -12.97
CA PRO A 498 60.75 10.29 -12.26
C PRO A 498 59.99 8.96 -12.14
N PHE A 499 59.34 8.73 -11.00
CA PHE A 499 58.34 7.67 -10.83
C PHE A 499 57.12 7.98 -11.70
N ASP A 500 56.44 6.94 -12.18
CA ASP A 500 55.18 7.08 -12.91
C ASP A 500 54.06 7.64 -12.02
N LEU A 501 54.03 7.24 -10.74
CA LEU A 501 53.02 7.67 -9.78
C LEU A 501 53.63 7.89 -8.39
N VAL A 502 53.25 9.00 -7.74
CA VAL A 502 53.50 9.28 -6.32
C VAL A 502 52.15 9.32 -5.62
N ILE A 503 52.03 8.59 -4.51
CA ILE A 503 50.81 8.56 -3.69
C ILE A 503 51.20 9.10 -2.31
N PHE A 504 50.53 10.16 -1.88
CA PHE A 504 50.54 10.59 -0.49
C PHE A 504 49.34 9.96 0.20
N ASP A 505 49.60 9.22 1.27
CA ASP A 505 48.59 8.74 2.20
C ASP A 505 48.67 9.57 3.48
N GLU A 506 47.56 9.72 4.21
CA GLU A 506 47.43 10.61 5.38
C GLU A 506 47.91 12.05 5.10
N ALA A 507 47.62 12.55 3.89
CA ALA A 507 48.15 13.80 3.37
C ALA A 507 47.77 15.06 4.18
N SER A 508 46.73 14.99 5.03
CA SER A 508 46.41 16.07 5.97
C SER A 508 47.49 16.29 7.03
N GLN A 509 48.39 15.33 7.23
CA GLN A 509 49.49 15.41 8.19
C GLN A 509 50.84 15.74 7.54
N ILE A 510 50.85 16.00 6.24
CA ILE A 510 52.06 16.33 5.49
C ILE A 510 52.04 17.82 5.16
N ALA A 511 53.01 18.54 5.69
CA ALA A 511 53.19 19.95 5.36
C ALA A 511 53.55 20.10 3.87
N THR A 512 53.06 21.18 3.25
CA THR A 512 53.20 21.42 1.81
C THR A 512 54.68 21.38 1.38
N TRP A 513 55.59 22.02 2.13
CA TRP A 513 57.02 22.04 1.81
C TRP A 513 57.70 20.68 1.86
N ASP A 514 57.25 19.76 2.72
CA ASP A 514 57.78 18.41 2.81
C ASP A 514 57.35 17.58 1.59
N ALA A 515 56.13 17.81 1.07
CA ALA A 515 55.58 17.10 -0.08
C ALA A 515 56.24 17.48 -1.42
N ILE A 516 56.65 18.75 -1.62
CA ILE A 516 57.18 19.26 -2.90
C ILE A 516 58.33 18.40 -3.44
N GLY A 517 59.25 17.99 -2.58
CA GLY A 517 60.42 17.19 -2.97
C GLY A 517 60.05 15.79 -3.51
N ALA A 518 58.94 15.22 -3.06
CA ALA A 518 58.40 13.96 -3.57
C ALA A 518 57.54 14.18 -4.83
N ILE A 519 56.73 15.25 -4.89
CA ILE A 519 55.93 15.62 -6.06
C ILE A 519 56.83 15.81 -7.29
N GLY A 520 57.94 16.53 -7.17
CA GLY A 520 58.89 16.76 -8.26
C GLY A 520 59.54 15.50 -8.83
N ARG A 521 59.38 14.35 -8.15
CA ARG A 521 59.91 13.04 -8.55
C ARG A 521 58.84 12.13 -9.15
N GLY A 522 57.59 12.59 -9.28
CA GLY A 522 56.49 11.85 -9.91
C GLY A 522 56.07 12.46 -11.24
N LYS A 523 55.51 11.63 -12.14
CA LYS A 523 54.79 12.09 -13.33
C LYS A 523 53.32 12.37 -13.03
N GLN A 524 52.77 11.63 -12.07
CA GLN A 524 51.40 11.77 -11.57
C GLN A 524 51.43 11.76 -10.04
N VAL A 525 50.49 12.47 -9.42
CA VAL A 525 50.35 12.54 -7.96
C VAL A 525 48.90 12.22 -7.59
N ILE A 526 48.74 11.35 -6.59
CA ILE A 526 47.47 11.14 -5.90
C ILE A 526 47.68 11.55 -4.45
N VAL A 527 46.80 12.42 -3.96
CA VAL A 527 46.82 12.90 -2.58
C VAL A 527 45.60 12.32 -1.87
N VAL A 528 45.83 11.46 -0.88
CA VAL A 528 44.81 10.78 -0.08
C VAL A 528 44.94 11.23 1.36
N GLY A 529 43.86 11.67 1.96
CA GLY A 529 43.82 12.08 3.36
C GLY A 529 42.44 12.58 3.74
N ASP A 530 42.30 12.99 4.99
CA ASP A 530 41.04 13.48 5.55
C ASP A 530 41.24 14.90 6.13
N PRO A 531 40.59 15.94 5.57
CA PRO A 531 40.74 17.33 6.03
C PRO A 531 40.09 17.58 7.40
N LYS A 532 39.33 16.60 7.92
CA LYS A 532 38.72 16.61 9.27
C LYS A 532 39.57 15.91 10.33
N GLN A 533 40.76 15.40 9.96
CA GLN A 533 41.75 14.86 10.90
C GLN A 533 42.85 15.88 11.23
N LEU A 534 43.86 15.48 11.99
CA LEU A 534 44.89 16.37 12.51
C LEU A 534 45.77 16.98 11.39
N PRO A 535 46.03 18.30 11.44
CA PRO A 535 47.07 18.93 10.62
C PRO A 535 48.47 18.53 11.13
N PRO A 536 49.54 18.83 10.38
CA PRO A 536 50.91 18.61 10.86
C PRO A 536 51.19 19.37 12.15
N THR A 537 51.97 18.80 13.07
CA THR A 537 52.31 19.43 14.35
C THR A 537 53.47 20.42 14.24
N ASP A 538 53.23 21.71 14.52
CA ASP A 538 54.22 22.82 14.56
C ASP A 538 55.16 22.81 15.78
N PHE A 539 55.77 21.68 16.13
CA PHE A 539 56.63 21.60 17.32
C PHE A 539 57.96 22.37 17.19
N PHE A 540 58.38 22.76 15.98
CA PHE A 540 59.69 23.39 15.72
C PHE A 540 59.66 24.87 15.32
N VAL A 541 58.50 25.44 15.01
CA VAL A 541 58.41 26.85 14.55
C VAL A 541 58.32 27.84 15.72
N ALA A 542 57.78 27.39 16.87
CA ALA A 542 57.58 28.24 18.06
C ALA A 542 58.87 28.79 18.71
N GLY A 543 60.06 28.37 18.25
CA GLY A 543 61.35 28.83 18.77
C GLY A 543 61.87 30.17 18.22
N LYS A 544 61.23 30.80 17.22
CA LYS A 544 61.82 31.98 16.53
C LYS A 544 60.89 33.14 16.17
N ALA A 545 59.63 33.15 16.57
CA ALA A 545 58.70 34.23 16.18
C ALA A 545 57.92 34.82 17.37
N ALA A 546 58.64 35.22 18.42
CA ALA A 546 58.08 36.04 19.50
C ALA A 546 58.89 37.34 19.61
N ASP A 547 58.87 38.13 18.54
CA ASP A 547 59.07 39.59 18.52
C ASP A 547 59.26 40.02 17.06
N ASP A 548 58.16 40.28 16.35
CA ASP A 548 58.01 41.49 15.52
C ASP A 548 56.62 41.56 14.89
N VAL A 549 56.10 42.79 14.86
CA VAL A 549 54.69 43.14 14.73
C VAL A 549 54.23 43.18 13.28
N ALA A 550 53.02 42.66 13.07
CA ALA A 550 52.05 42.94 12.01
C ALA A 550 52.44 44.00 10.95
N THR A 551 52.64 43.55 9.71
CA THR A 551 52.08 44.11 8.46
C THR A 551 52.49 43.25 7.27
N SER A 552 51.69 42.24 6.93
CA SER A 552 51.53 41.75 5.56
C SER A 552 50.25 40.92 5.49
N ASP A 553 49.40 41.23 4.50
CA ASP A 553 48.29 40.38 4.04
C ASP A 553 48.89 39.21 3.23
N GLU A 554 49.94 38.59 3.77
CA GLU A 554 50.65 37.47 3.17
C GLU A 554 49.87 36.20 3.48
N MET A 555 49.42 35.56 2.41
CA MET A 555 48.88 34.21 2.31
C MET A 555 49.40 33.34 3.46
N THR A 556 48.56 33.11 4.47
CA THR A 556 48.84 32.10 5.50
C THR A 556 48.96 30.76 4.77
N ASP A 557 50.18 30.19 4.71
CA ASP A 557 50.41 28.86 4.15
C ASP A 557 49.38 27.89 4.75
N LEU A 558 48.66 27.14 3.89
CA LEU A 558 47.69 26.16 4.36
C LEU A 558 48.39 25.03 5.13
N ASP A 559 47.72 24.52 6.16
CA ASP A 559 48.29 23.59 7.13
C ASP A 559 48.90 22.33 6.49
N SER A 560 48.36 21.85 5.37
CA SER A 560 48.74 20.57 4.75
C SER A 560 48.68 20.60 3.22
N ILE A 561 49.39 19.67 2.57
CA ILE A 561 49.32 19.48 1.11
C ILE A 561 47.90 19.12 0.65
N LEU A 562 47.12 18.46 1.50
CA LEU A 562 45.71 18.14 1.20
C LEU A 562 44.85 19.41 1.15
N ASP A 563 44.97 20.28 2.16
CA ASP A 563 44.23 21.53 2.21
C ASP A 563 44.64 22.45 1.05
N GLU A 564 45.94 22.48 0.69
CA GLU A 564 46.46 23.21 -0.46
C GLU A 564 45.86 22.69 -1.78
N CYS A 565 45.79 21.36 -1.98
CA CYS A 565 45.15 20.77 -3.16
C CYS A 565 43.66 21.12 -3.24
N LEU A 566 42.94 21.09 -2.12
CA LEU A 566 41.53 21.47 -2.05
C LEU A 566 41.33 22.97 -2.33
N GLY A 567 42.16 23.83 -1.74
CA GLY A 567 42.15 25.28 -1.96
C GLY A 567 42.48 25.66 -3.42
N ALA A 568 43.38 24.91 -4.07
CA ALA A 568 43.71 25.06 -5.48
C ALA A 568 42.63 24.54 -6.44
N GLY A 569 41.54 23.94 -5.92
CA GLY A 569 40.43 23.42 -6.74
C GLY A 569 40.77 22.15 -7.52
N ILE A 570 41.74 21.35 -7.05
CA ILE A 570 42.06 20.05 -7.66
C ILE A 570 40.83 19.13 -7.51
N PRO A 571 40.44 18.38 -8.57
CA PRO A 571 39.31 17.45 -8.49
C PRO A 571 39.48 16.44 -7.36
N ALA A 572 38.51 16.43 -6.43
CA ALA A 572 38.50 15.54 -5.27
C ALA A 572 37.42 14.46 -5.42
N ILE A 573 37.72 13.26 -4.93
CA ILE A 573 36.79 12.14 -4.85
C ILE A 573 36.63 11.80 -3.37
N SER A 574 35.39 11.86 -2.86
CA SER A 574 35.09 11.48 -1.47
C SER A 574 34.81 9.98 -1.37
N LEU A 575 35.37 9.33 -0.36
CA LEU A 575 35.09 7.93 -0.03
C LEU A 575 34.04 7.90 1.09
N GLU A 576 32.82 7.47 0.76
CA GLU A 576 31.68 7.62 1.66
C GLU A 576 31.45 6.39 2.56
N TRP A 577 31.94 5.21 2.17
CA TRP A 577 31.69 3.96 2.91
C TRP A 577 32.58 3.85 4.15
N HIS A 578 31.96 3.82 5.33
CA HIS A 578 32.60 3.55 6.60
C HIS A 578 32.33 2.12 7.06
N TYR A 579 33.37 1.30 7.06
CA TYR A 579 33.31 -0.12 7.42
C TYR A 579 34.29 -0.51 8.55
N ARG A 580 34.97 0.47 9.18
CA ARG A 580 35.88 0.21 10.31
C ARG A 580 35.12 -0.17 11.57
N SER A 581 34.06 0.56 11.88
CA SER A 581 33.35 0.40 13.14
C SER A 581 32.40 -0.80 13.06
N ARG A 582 32.52 -1.73 14.02
CA ARG A 582 31.57 -2.83 14.17
C ARG A 582 30.19 -2.35 14.59
N HIS A 583 30.14 -1.21 15.27
CA HIS A 583 28.94 -0.55 15.76
C HIS A 583 28.77 0.84 15.17
N GLU A 584 27.57 1.14 14.69
CA GLU A 584 27.26 2.39 14.01
C GLU A 584 27.39 3.60 14.95
N SER A 585 27.08 3.44 16.24
CA SER A 585 27.21 4.50 17.24
C SER A 585 28.64 5.04 17.36
N LEU A 586 29.67 4.25 17.06
CA LEU A 586 31.08 4.67 17.15
C LEU A 586 31.42 5.80 16.19
N ILE A 587 30.76 5.86 15.04
CA ILE A 587 30.99 6.88 14.01
C ILE A 587 29.83 7.87 13.89
N ALA A 588 28.64 7.54 14.41
CA ALA A 588 27.43 8.35 14.25
C ALA A 588 27.63 9.84 14.62
N PHE A 589 28.26 10.11 15.78
CA PHE A 589 28.55 11.48 16.20
C PHE A 589 29.48 12.20 15.22
N SER A 590 30.58 11.55 14.82
CA SER A 590 31.56 12.12 13.89
C SER A 590 30.96 12.34 12.51
N ASN A 591 30.18 11.39 11.99
CA ASN A 591 29.49 11.49 10.72
C ASN A 591 28.60 12.75 10.68
N GLN A 592 27.76 12.92 11.71
CA GLN A 592 26.86 14.07 11.79
C GLN A 592 27.61 15.40 12.01
N THR A 593 28.62 15.42 12.86
CA THR A 593 29.30 16.65 13.27
C THR A 593 30.35 17.12 12.26
N TYR A 594 31.09 16.20 11.64
CA TYR A 594 32.26 16.51 10.82
C TYR A 594 32.09 16.21 9.32
N TYR A 595 31.22 15.27 8.96
CA TYR A 595 31.00 14.82 7.58
C TYR A 595 29.58 15.11 7.06
N SER A 596 28.81 15.94 7.76
CA SER A 596 27.45 16.35 7.39
C SER A 596 26.45 15.21 7.21
N GLY A 597 26.72 14.03 7.78
CA GLY A 597 25.89 12.83 7.60
C GLY A 597 26.10 12.10 6.27
N ASN A 598 27.12 12.46 5.48
CA ASN A 598 27.37 11.88 4.16
C ASN A 598 28.04 10.50 4.20
N LEU A 599 28.62 10.09 5.33
CA LEU A 599 29.21 8.75 5.43
C LEU A 599 28.11 7.69 5.49
N VAL A 600 28.29 6.67 4.68
CA VAL A 600 27.51 5.45 4.60
C VAL A 600 27.98 4.50 5.69
N THR A 601 27.12 4.23 6.66
CA THR A 601 27.43 3.32 7.78
C THR A 601 26.50 2.12 7.74
N PHE A 602 26.95 1.01 8.30
CA PHE A 602 26.23 -0.25 8.30
C PHE A 602 25.80 -0.58 9.74
N PRO A 603 24.51 -0.88 9.97
CA PRO A 603 24.04 -1.25 11.30
C PRO A 603 24.62 -2.60 11.72
N SER A 604 24.82 -2.82 13.01
CA SER A 604 25.17 -4.13 13.58
C SER A 604 23.92 -4.92 13.92
N PRO A 605 23.99 -6.25 14.06
CA PRO A 605 22.87 -7.11 14.44
C PRO A 605 22.53 -7.02 15.94
N VAL A 606 22.44 -5.80 16.49
CA VAL A 606 22.08 -5.54 17.88
C VAL A 606 20.87 -4.62 17.96
N THR A 607 19.93 -4.90 18.87
CA THR A 607 18.70 -4.10 19.03
C THR A 607 18.93 -2.83 19.86
N SER A 608 20.01 -2.79 20.65
CA SER A 608 20.42 -1.62 21.42
C SER A 608 21.94 -1.45 21.31
N ASP A 609 22.39 -0.49 20.52
CA ASP A 609 23.80 -0.17 20.38
C ASP A 609 24.32 0.61 21.62
N GLN A 610 25.21 -0.01 22.39
CA GLN A 610 25.90 0.57 23.55
C GLN A 610 27.43 0.62 23.35
N ALA A 611 27.91 0.59 22.10
CA ALA A 611 29.34 0.59 21.83
C ALA A 611 30.02 1.89 22.28
N VAL A 612 29.30 3.01 22.29
CA VAL A 612 29.74 4.25 22.95
C VAL A 612 29.03 4.39 24.29
N SER A 613 29.79 4.49 25.39
CA SER A 613 29.23 4.65 26.72
C SER A 613 30.02 5.63 27.58
N PHE A 614 29.32 6.32 28.49
CA PHE A 614 29.93 7.20 29.49
C PHE A 614 29.89 6.59 30.89
N ARG A 615 31.07 6.45 31.51
CA ARG A 615 31.27 5.99 32.88
C ARG A 615 31.62 7.15 33.80
N VAL A 616 30.65 7.48 34.65
CA VAL A 616 30.80 8.53 35.66
C VAL A 616 31.78 8.06 36.73
N VAL A 617 32.79 8.87 37.02
CA VAL A 617 33.75 8.62 38.10
C VAL A 617 33.27 9.33 39.38
N PRO A 618 32.67 8.60 40.34
CA PRO A 618 32.21 9.20 41.58
C PRO A 618 33.39 9.69 42.41
N LYS A 619 33.31 10.91 42.95
CA LYS A 619 34.37 11.53 43.76
C LYS A 619 35.71 11.70 43.01
N GLY A 620 35.69 11.74 41.67
CA GLY A 620 36.87 12.17 40.91
C GLY A 620 37.18 13.62 41.22
N ILE A 621 38.43 13.89 41.59
CA ILE A 621 38.91 15.23 41.93
C ILE A 621 40.04 15.53 40.95
N TYR A 622 39.86 16.61 40.18
CA TYR A 622 40.91 17.12 39.33
C TYR A 622 41.87 18.00 40.16
N GLU A 623 43.17 17.87 39.94
CA GLU A 623 44.20 18.65 40.64
C GLU A 623 44.77 19.78 39.73
N PRO A 624 44.12 20.96 39.65
CA PRO A 624 44.53 22.05 38.74
C PRO A 624 45.78 22.83 39.21
N GLY A 625 46.72 23.14 38.29
CA GLY A 625 47.63 24.29 38.38
C GLY A 625 49.10 24.03 38.79
N ARG A 626 49.91 25.11 38.90
CA ARG A 626 51.40 25.17 38.92
C ARG A 626 52.16 24.24 39.90
N ASN A 627 51.51 23.74 40.96
CA ASN A 627 52.03 22.78 41.93
C ASN A 627 51.15 21.51 42.07
N GLY A 628 50.10 21.39 41.25
CA GLY A 628 49.23 20.21 41.15
C GLY A 628 49.69 19.29 40.03
N SER A 629 49.34 18.01 40.13
CA SER A 629 49.80 16.98 39.19
C SER A 629 49.16 17.10 37.79
N HIS A 630 48.13 17.94 37.62
CA HIS A 630 47.27 17.98 36.42
C HIS A 630 46.62 16.62 36.10
N THR A 631 46.46 15.77 37.11
CA THR A 631 45.86 14.44 36.99
C THR A 631 44.52 14.34 37.72
N ASN A 632 43.81 13.25 37.45
CA ASN A 632 42.68 12.77 38.25
C ASN A 632 42.98 11.30 38.64
N PRO A 633 43.56 11.07 39.85
CA PRO A 633 43.98 9.74 40.26
C PRO A 633 42.85 8.73 40.42
N VAL A 634 41.65 9.19 40.79
CA VAL A 634 40.47 8.31 40.94
C VAL A 634 40.04 7.78 39.59
N GLU A 635 39.99 8.67 38.59
CA GLU A 635 39.68 8.31 37.21
C GLU A 635 40.74 7.39 36.61
N ALA A 636 42.03 7.68 36.81
CA ALA A 636 43.13 6.84 36.33
C ALA A 636 43.02 5.40 36.85
N ARG A 637 42.74 5.21 38.15
CA ARG A 637 42.53 3.86 38.74
C ARG A 637 41.34 3.13 38.13
N MET A 638 40.22 3.82 37.87
CA MET A 638 39.04 3.22 37.25
C MET A 638 39.30 2.79 35.81
N VAL A 639 40.03 3.61 35.04
CA VAL A 639 40.43 3.29 33.66
C VAL A 639 41.33 2.04 33.64
N VAL A 640 42.33 1.98 34.51
CA VAL A 640 43.24 0.82 34.62
C VAL A 640 42.48 -0.44 35.06
N ALA A 641 41.59 -0.34 36.04
CA ALA A 641 40.76 -1.46 36.47
C ALA A 641 39.90 -2.02 35.33
N GLU A 642 39.32 -1.14 34.49
CA GLU A 642 38.55 -1.59 33.33
C GLU A 642 39.43 -2.21 32.25
N ALA A 643 40.61 -1.64 31.97
CA ALA A 643 41.55 -2.24 31.02
C ALA A 643 41.94 -3.66 31.44
N VAL A 644 42.27 -3.85 32.73
CA VAL A 644 42.59 -5.18 33.29
C VAL A 644 41.41 -6.12 33.20
N LYS A 645 40.19 -5.64 33.48
CA LYS A 645 38.97 -6.44 33.33
C LYS A 645 38.80 -6.93 31.90
N ILE A 646 38.98 -6.07 30.90
CA ILE A 646 38.86 -6.43 29.48
C ILE A 646 39.93 -7.45 29.09
N MET A 647 41.18 -7.25 29.53
CA MET A 647 42.29 -8.19 29.27
C MET A 647 42.07 -9.59 29.89
N ARG A 648 41.21 -9.69 30.91
CA ARG A 648 40.86 -10.94 31.60
C ARG A 648 39.58 -11.60 31.10
N ASP A 649 38.80 -10.94 30.23
CA ASP A 649 37.48 -11.40 29.76
C ASP A 649 37.55 -12.62 28.80
N GLY A 650 38.71 -13.27 28.66
CA GLY A 650 38.92 -14.44 27.78
C GLY A 650 38.89 -14.14 26.27
N ARG A 651 38.40 -12.97 25.86
CA ARG A 651 38.33 -12.51 24.47
C ARG A 651 39.63 -11.82 24.06
N GLU A 652 40.23 -12.24 22.95
CA GLU A 652 41.44 -11.64 22.39
C GLU A 652 41.14 -10.29 21.70
N ARG A 653 40.84 -9.25 22.49
CA ARG A 653 40.58 -7.89 22.00
C ARG A 653 41.74 -6.95 22.30
N SER A 654 42.11 -6.12 21.34
CA SER A 654 43.15 -5.11 21.54
C SER A 654 42.60 -3.89 22.29
N VAL A 655 43.40 -3.33 23.20
CA VAL A 655 42.96 -2.25 24.12
C VAL A 655 43.83 -1.01 23.93
N GLY A 656 43.19 0.15 23.84
CA GLY A 656 43.86 1.45 23.78
C GLY A 656 43.31 2.41 24.82
N ILE A 657 44.17 3.26 25.38
CA ILE A 657 43.80 4.29 26.33
C ILE A 657 44.22 5.65 25.80
N VAL A 658 43.27 6.57 25.70
CA VAL A 658 43.52 7.96 25.30
C VAL A 658 43.22 8.89 26.47
N THR A 659 44.10 9.85 26.68
CA THR A 659 44.00 10.85 27.74
C THR A 659 44.03 12.26 27.15
N PHE A 660 43.46 13.23 27.87
CA PHE A 660 43.51 14.62 27.42
C PHE A 660 44.87 15.30 27.57
N ASN A 661 45.68 14.86 28.53
CA ASN A 661 46.99 15.45 28.81
C ASN A 661 48.07 14.39 29.09
N SER A 662 49.33 14.79 29.00
CA SER A 662 50.49 13.89 29.13
C SER A 662 50.71 13.39 30.56
N GLU A 663 50.28 14.17 31.55
CA GLU A 663 50.45 13.91 32.97
C GLU A 663 49.55 12.76 33.42
N GLN A 664 48.28 12.76 32.98
CA GLN A 664 47.36 11.64 33.18
C GLN A 664 47.83 10.39 32.43
N GLN A 665 48.38 10.55 31.22
CA GLN A 665 48.98 9.44 30.46
C GLN A 665 50.06 8.75 31.30
N LYS A 666 51.02 9.49 31.85
CA LYS A 666 52.10 8.96 32.70
C LYS A 666 51.55 8.22 33.92
N LEU A 667 50.59 8.83 34.62
CA LEU A 667 49.96 8.18 35.79
C LEU A 667 49.28 6.86 35.43
N ILE A 668 48.59 6.78 34.29
CA ILE A 668 47.94 5.54 33.84
C ILE A 668 48.98 4.49 33.47
N VAL A 669 50.07 4.87 32.81
CA VAL A 669 51.19 3.95 32.50
C VAL A 669 51.79 3.39 33.79
N ASP A 670 52.11 4.24 34.77
CA ASP A 670 52.67 3.81 36.06
C ASP A 670 51.76 2.81 36.80
N LEU A 671 50.43 3.06 36.76
CA LEU A 671 49.43 2.19 37.37
C LEU A 671 49.29 0.86 36.61
N LEU A 672 49.34 0.87 35.27
CA LEU A 672 49.32 -0.35 34.47
C LEU A 672 50.56 -1.20 34.71
N GLU A 673 51.75 -0.61 34.73
CA GLU A 673 53.00 -1.31 35.05
C GLU A 673 52.94 -1.94 36.45
N ALA A 674 52.30 -1.27 37.42
CA ALA A 674 52.08 -1.83 38.75
C ALA A 674 51.13 -3.04 38.73
N GLU A 675 50.09 -3.05 37.90
CA GLU A 675 49.20 -4.20 37.74
C GLU A 675 49.87 -5.36 36.99
N VAL A 676 50.63 -5.09 35.93
CA VAL A 676 51.44 -6.10 35.21
C VAL A 676 52.45 -6.75 36.15
N ARG A 677 53.08 -5.98 37.05
CA ARG A 677 54.00 -6.52 38.06
C ARG A 677 53.31 -7.44 39.07
N LYS A 678 52.04 -7.19 39.39
CA LYS A 678 51.23 -8.06 40.26
C LYS A 678 50.73 -9.31 39.53
N ASP A 679 50.44 -9.18 38.24
CA ASP A 679 49.91 -10.23 37.38
C ASP A 679 50.69 -10.30 36.05
N PRO A 680 51.77 -11.10 36.00
CA PRO A 680 52.60 -11.23 34.80
C PRO A 680 51.84 -11.77 33.57
N SER A 681 50.66 -12.40 33.74
CA SER A 681 49.86 -12.88 32.61
C SER A 681 49.39 -11.75 31.69
N LEU A 682 49.37 -10.51 32.18
CA LEU A 682 49.03 -9.31 31.42
C LEU A 682 50.12 -8.88 30.42
N GLU A 683 51.37 -9.37 30.56
CA GLU A 683 52.48 -9.03 29.66
C GLU A 683 52.19 -9.38 28.19
N ARG A 684 51.34 -10.40 27.96
CA ARG A 684 50.90 -10.81 26.62
C ARG A 684 50.18 -9.70 25.84
N PHE A 685 49.63 -8.71 26.53
CA PHE A 685 48.95 -7.56 25.91
C PHE A 685 49.84 -6.33 25.80
N THR A 686 50.90 -6.22 26.61
CA THR A 686 51.74 -5.01 26.68
C THR A 686 53.09 -5.18 25.97
N GLY A 687 53.52 -6.40 25.69
CA GLY A 687 54.81 -6.69 25.06
C GLY A 687 54.83 -6.54 23.54
N ASP A 688 56.02 -6.34 22.96
CA ASP A 688 56.26 -6.18 21.51
C ASP A 688 55.87 -7.42 20.67
N ALA A 689 55.69 -8.57 21.31
CA ALA A 689 55.23 -9.80 20.66
C ALA A 689 53.71 -9.81 20.40
N ALA A 690 52.95 -8.93 21.05
CA ALA A 690 51.53 -8.76 20.79
C ALA A 690 51.34 -8.16 19.39
N PRO A 691 50.43 -8.70 18.55
CA PRO A 691 50.15 -8.14 17.23
C PRO A 691 49.70 -6.66 17.30
N GLU A 692 48.89 -6.34 18.31
CA GLU A 692 48.44 -4.98 18.62
C GLU A 692 48.60 -4.71 20.13
N PRO A 693 49.79 -4.26 20.58
CA PRO A 693 50.05 -4.06 22.00
C PRO A 693 49.16 -2.95 22.58
N LEU A 694 48.91 -3.00 23.89
CA LEU A 694 48.18 -1.98 24.61
C LEU A 694 48.88 -0.63 24.44
N LEU A 695 48.14 0.37 23.95
CA LEU A 695 48.66 1.73 23.80
C LEU A 695 48.07 2.65 24.85
N VAL A 696 48.89 3.57 25.37
CA VAL A 696 48.45 4.69 26.20
C VAL A 696 49.00 5.97 25.57
N LYS A 697 48.13 6.80 24.99
CA LYS A 697 48.51 8.04 24.29
C LYS A 697 47.69 9.23 24.78
N ASN A 698 48.18 10.44 24.55
CA ASN A 698 47.41 11.66 24.77
C ASN A 698 46.76 12.14 23.44
N LEU A 699 45.88 13.14 23.53
CA LEU A 699 45.16 13.70 22.39
C LEU A 699 46.05 14.30 21.28
N GLU A 700 47.30 14.64 21.60
CA GLU A 700 48.26 15.21 20.64
C GLU A 700 49.03 14.12 19.88
N ASN A 701 49.14 12.91 20.45
CA ASN A 701 49.97 11.82 19.93
C ASN A 701 49.15 10.64 19.36
N ILE A 702 47.82 10.64 19.51
CA ILE A 702 46.95 9.58 19.00
C ILE A 702 46.65 9.82 17.52
N GLN A 703 47.23 9.00 16.64
CA GLN A 703 47.07 9.12 15.19
C GLN A 703 47.40 7.80 14.50
N GLY A 704 46.67 7.46 13.44
CA GLY A 704 46.88 6.23 12.64
C GLY A 704 46.68 4.91 13.41
N GLU A 705 46.34 4.97 14.70
CA GLU A 705 46.32 3.83 15.61
C GLU A 705 44.91 3.57 16.10
N GLU A 706 44.48 2.32 16.00
CA GLU A 706 43.14 1.87 16.37
C GLU A 706 43.23 0.62 17.24
N ARG A 707 42.20 0.38 18.06
CA ARG A 707 42.08 -0.82 18.90
C ARG A 707 40.62 -1.25 18.96
N ASP A 708 40.38 -2.50 19.33
CA ASP A 708 39.01 -3.01 19.48
C ASP A 708 38.25 -2.22 20.55
N VAL A 709 38.89 -2.02 21.71
CA VAL A 709 38.32 -1.25 22.81
C VAL A 709 39.19 -0.04 23.12
N MET A 710 38.60 1.16 23.02
CA MET A 710 39.24 2.41 23.43
C MET A 710 38.64 2.91 24.75
N LEU A 711 39.51 3.20 25.72
CA LEU A 711 39.15 3.86 26.97
C LEU A 711 39.58 5.32 26.91
N PHE A 712 38.64 6.25 27.05
CA PHE A 712 38.90 7.68 26.94
C PHE A 712 38.80 8.37 28.30
N SER A 713 39.94 8.80 28.83
CA SER A 713 40.09 9.45 30.14
C SER A 713 40.02 10.97 29.97
N LEU A 714 38.89 11.58 30.36
CA LEU A 714 38.68 13.03 30.29
C LEU A 714 39.68 13.82 31.13
N THR A 715 40.15 13.27 32.24
CA THR A 715 41.04 13.88 33.25
C THR A 715 40.43 15.06 34.00
N TYR A 716 39.82 16.00 33.29
CA TYR A 716 39.25 17.23 33.84
C TYR A 716 37.94 16.97 34.57
N GLY A 717 37.75 17.72 35.66
CA GLY A 717 36.65 17.53 36.59
C GLY A 717 36.53 18.66 37.61
N PRO A 718 35.59 18.55 38.55
CA PRO A 718 35.56 19.43 39.71
C PRO A 718 36.86 19.27 40.53
N ASP A 719 37.43 20.40 40.96
CA ASP A 719 38.53 20.40 41.92
C ASP A 719 38.04 20.13 43.36
N VAL A 720 38.95 20.17 44.34
CA VAL A 720 38.63 19.98 45.77
C VAL A 720 37.57 20.99 46.27
N ALA A 721 37.49 22.18 45.65
CA ALA A 721 36.51 23.21 45.96
C ALA A 721 35.21 23.08 45.13
N GLY A 722 35.09 22.05 44.29
CA GLY A 722 33.95 21.81 43.40
C GLY A 722 33.93 22.72 42.16
N LYS A 723 35.01 23.45 41.88
CA LYS A 723 35.09 24.36 40.74
C LYS A 723 35.55 23.60 39.49
N ILE A 724 34.88 23.88 38.37
CA ILE A 724 35.20 23.29 37.06
C ILE A 724 35.91 24.33 36.19
N SER A 725 37.11 23.99 35.74
CA SER A 725 37.85 24.75 34.72
C SER A 725 37.25 24.53 33.33
N MET A 726 37.12 25.59 32.53
CA MET A 726 36.71 25.49 31.11
C MET A 726 37.91 25.45 30.16
N ASN A 727 39.10 25.22 30.71
CA ASN A 727 40.33 25.00 29.97
C ASN A 727 40.67 23.50 29.97
N PHE A 728 40.39 22.85 28.84
CA PHE A 728 40.58 21.43 28.54
C PHE A 728 41.88 21.20 27.74
N GLY A 729 42.84 22.13 27.79
CA GLY A 729 44.15 21.99 27.16
C GLY A 729 44.06 22.02 25.62
N PRO A 730 44.52 20.98 24.90
CA PRO A 730 44.56 20.98 23.43
C PRO A 730 43.22 21.22 22.74
N LEU A 731 42.08 20.88 23.37
CA LEU A 731 40.74 21.13 22.80
C LEU A 731 40.32 22.61 22.78
N ASN A 732 40.94 23.46 23.60
CA ASN A 732 40.65 24.89 23.61
C ASN A 732 41.41 25.66 22.51
N ARG A 733 42.41 25.03 21.89
CA ARG A 733 43.19 25.61 20.78
C ARG A 733 42.45 25.45 19.45
N GLU A 734 42.93 26.16 18.44
CA GLU A 734 42.49 25.98 17.05
C GLU A 734 42.78 24.53 16.57
N GLY A 735 41.87 23.97 15.78
CA GLY A 735 41.89 22.54 15.41
C GLY A 735 41.56 21.58 16.56
N GLY A 736 41.01 22.08 17.68
CA GLY A 736 40.60 21.24 18.81
C GLY A 736 39.54 20.22 18.43
N GLU A 737 38.60 20.58 17.57
CA GLU A 737 37.57 19.69 17.01
C GLU A 737 38.15 18.53 16.20
N ARG A 738 39.24 18.77 15.43
CA ARG A 738 39.96 17.71 14.69
C ARG A 738 40.61 16.70 15.66
N ARG A 739 41.20 17.18 16.78
CA ARG A 739 41.76 16.33 17.85
C ARG A 739 40.70 15.44 18.49
N LEU A 740 39.52 16.00 18.75
CA LEU A 740 38.40 15.23 19.29
C LEU A 740 37.92 14.18 18.29
N ASN A 741 37.70 14.55 17.02
CA ASN A 741 37.27 13.63 15.95
C ASN A 741 38.23 12.45 15.83
N VAL A 742 39.55 12.71 15.83
CA VAL A 742 40.56 11.65 15.77
C VAL A 742 40.43 10.73 16.98
N ALA A 743 40.37 11.26 18.21
CA ALA A 743 40.32 10.44 19.42
C ALA A 743 39.09 9.52 19.50
N ILE A 744 37.90 10.03 19.14
CA ILE A 744 36.64 9.27 19.26
C ILE A 744 36.42 8.26 18.13
N THR A 745 37.22 8.31 17.06
CA THR A 745 37.11 7.42 15.89
C THR A 745 38.14 6.28 15.85
N ARG A 746 38.89 6.08 16.94
CA ARG A 746 39.93 5.02 17.05
C ARG A 746 39.41 3.65 17.48
N ALA A 747 38.16 3.56 17.93
CA ALA A 747 37.57 2.31 18.39
C ALA A 747 36.98 1.51 17.23
N ARG A 748 37.33 0.21 17.13
CA ARG A 748 36.67 -0.72 16.19
C ARG A 748 35.38 -1.30 16.77
N GLU A 749 35.36 -1.66 18.05
CA GLU A 749 34.22 -2.33 18.69
C GLU A 749 33.58 -1.50 19.80
N GLN A 750 34.36 -0.85 20.66
CA GLN A 750 33.81 -0.17 21.84
C GLN A 750 34.62 1.07 22.24
N LEU A 751 33.93 2.13 22.63
CA LEU A 751 34.48 3.35 23.21
C LEU A 751 33.85 3.61 24.59
N ILE A 752 34.67 3.56 25.63
CA ILE A 752 34.24 3.82 27.01
C ILE A 752 34.88 5.12 27.49
N VAL A 753 34.06 6.13 27.70
CA VAL A 753 34.50 7.45 28.16
C VAL A 753 34.40 7.52 29.68
N PHE A 754 35.49 7.87 30.36
CA PHE A 754 35.55 8.05 31.80
C PHE A 754 35.64 9.53 32.13
N GLY A 755 34.81 9.98 33.06
CA GLY A 755 34.86 11.36 33.49
C GLY A 755 34.17 11.61 34.82
N SER A 756 34.72 12.55 35.58
CA SER A 756 34.05 13.15 36.75
C SER A 756 33.21 14.38 36.39
N LEU A 757 33.31 14.84 35.13
CA LEU A 757 32.55 15.93 34.53
C LEU A 757 31.53 15.38 33.52
N ARG A 758 30.26 15.77 33.66
CA ARG A 758 29.19 15.43 32.71
C ARG A 758 29.03 16.50 31.62
N GLY A 759 28.41 16.12 30.50
CA GLY A 759 28.21 17.02 29.36
C GLY A 759 27.40 18.28 29.71
N ASP A 760 26.38 18.17 30.56
CA ASP A 760 25.53 19.29 30.99
C ASP A 760 26.24 20.30 31.92
N GLN A 761 27.34 19.89 32.55
CA GLN A 761 28.16 20.73 33.41
C GLN A 761 29.16 21.61 32.64
N ILE A 762 29.31 21.39 31.32
CA ILE A 762 30.16 22.22 30.45
C ILE A 762 29.39 23.49 30.03
N ALA A 763 29.79 24.61 30.63
CA ALA A 763 29.20 25.94 30.38
C ALA A 763 29.74 26.53 29.06
N ILE A 764 28.97 26.37 27.98
CA ILE A 764 29.33 26.86 26.63
C ILE A 764 29.43 28.39 26.62
N GLU A 765 28.67 29.09 27.46
CA GLU A 765 28.69 30.55 27.56
C GLU A 765 30.07 31.08 27.99
N ARG A 766 30.91 30.22 28.59
CA ARG A 766 32.24 30.54 29.11
C ARG A 766 33.39 30.17 28.15
N THR A 767 33.11 29.65 26.96
CA THR A 767 34.13 29.25 25.98
C THR A 767 33.64 29.40 24.53
N ARG A 768 34.51 29.87 23.63
CA ARG A 768 34.21 29.96 22.18
C ARG A 768 34.82 28.82 21.36
N ALA A 769 35.67 27.98 21.97
CA ALA A 769 36.37 26.90 21.27
C ALA A 769 35.38 25.89 20.67
N ALA A 770 35.58 25.53 19.40
CA ALA A 770 34.74 24.55 18.71
C ALA A 770 34.88 23.16 19.34
N GLY A 771 36.12 22.71 19.58
CA GLY A 771 36.39 21.41 20.21
C GLY A 771 35.72 21.20 21.58
N VAL A 772 35.58 22.26 22.40
CA VAL A 772 34.88 22.16 23.70
C VAL A 772 33.36 22.07 23.54
N ARG A 773 32.79 22.73 22.53
CA ARG A 773 31.37 22.60 22.18
C ARG A 773 31.06 21.19 21.69
N ASP A 774 31.92 20.64 20.84
CA ASP A 774 31.77 19.28 20.33
C ASP A 774 31.97 18.24 21.44
N LEU A 775 32.93 18.44 22.35
CA LEU A 775 33.09 17.58 23.52
C LEU A 775 31.80 17.51 24.34
N ARG A 776 31.14 18.64 24.63
CA ARG A 776 29.85 18.63 25.34
C ARG A 776 28.81 17.80 24.59
N ARG A 777 28.67 18.00 23.28
CA ARG A 777 27.70 17.26 22.47
C ARG A 777 28.01 15.76 22.46
N PHE A 778 29.29 15.40 22.33
CA PHE A 778 29.75 14.02 22.36
C PHE A 778 29.50 13.35 23.71
N LEU A 779 29.74 14.04 24.84
CA LEU A 779 29.44 13.49 26.16
C LEU A 779 27.94 13.29 26.37
N LEU A 780 27.10 14.23 25.91
CA LEU A 780 25.65 14.05 25.95
C LEU A 780 25.21 12.84 25.11
N PHE A 781 25.85 12.61 23.96
CA PHE A 781 25.64 11.43 23.13
C PHE A 781 26.10 10.15 23.83
N ALA A 782 27.30 10.12 24.43
CA ALA A 782 27.81 8.95 25.16
C ALA A 782 27.00 8.63 26.43
N GLU A 783 26.36 9.64 27.05
CA GLU A 783 25.51 9.47 28.23
C GLU A 783 24.09 8.97 27.88
N ARG A 784 23.53 9.40 26.75
CA ARG A 784 22.11 9.18 26.39
C ARG A 784 21.90 8.23 25.21
N GLY A 785 22.97 7.82 24.52
CA GLY A 785 22.93 6.98 23.34
C GLY A 785 22.53 7.73 22.05
N ALA A 786 22.35 6.97 20.96
CA ALA A 786 22.03 7.50 19.63
C ALA A 786 20.74 8.32 19.53
N THR A 787 19.79 8.12 20.46
CA THR A 787 18.58 8.95 20.61
C THR A 787 18.90 10.43 20.89
N ALA A 788 20.10 10.77 21.37
CA ALA A 788 20.53 12.16 21.55
C ALA A 788 20.90 12.88 20.24
N LEU A 789 21.24 12.14 19.18
CA LEU A 789 21.56 12.69 17.84
C LEU A 789 20.33 12.83 16.95
N ALA A 790 19.26 12.07 17.26
CA ALA A 790 18.01 12.01 16.49
C ALA A 790 17.22 13.34 16.46
N GLY A 791 17.59 14.34 17.27
CA GLY A 791 16.98 15.68 17.22
C GLY A 791 17.41 16.54 16.02
N ALA A 792 18.32 16.07 15.16
CA ALA A 792 18.87 16.85 14.04
C ALA A 792 18.67 16.21 12.65
N HIS A 793 18.02 15.07 12.54
CA HIS A 793 17.48 14.55 11.27
C HIS A 793 15.98 14.29 11.42
N GLU A 794 15.16 14.97 10.61
CA GLU A 794 13.72 14.69 10.42
C GLU A 794 13.47 13.34 9.70
N GLY A 795 14.33 12.34 9.89
CA GLY A 795 14.37 11.11 9.10
C GLY A 795 14.06 9.84 9.88
N SER A 796 12.79 9.66 10.25
CA SER A 796 12.13 8.41 10.69
C SER A 796 12.41 7.93 12.11
N VAL A 797 11.42 8.18 12.97
CA VAL A 797 11.07 7.31 14.09
C VAL A 797 10.17 6.21 13.50
N GLY A 798 10.74 5.06 13.11
CA GLY A 798 10.00 3.80 12.94
C GLY A 798 8.98 3.66 11.79
N GLY A 799 9.12 4.37 10.67
CA GLY A 799 8.28 4.18 9.47
C GLY A 799 8.70 3.01 8.57
N TYR A 800 7.89 2.73 7.55
CA TYR A 800 8.21 1.85 6.41
C TYR A 800 8.55 2.70 5.18
N ASP A 801 9.45 2.26 4.32
CA ASP A 801 9.78 2.97 3.08
C ASP A 801 8.80 2.61 1.94
N SER A 802 8.08 1.49 2.07
CA SER A 802 7.10 1.03 1.09
C SER A 802 5.95 0.23 1.70
N ILE A 803 4.79 0.19 1.00
CA ILE A 803 3.64 -0.66 1.38
C ILE A 803 4.02 -2.14 1.32
N PHE A 804 4.92 -2.51 0.41
CA PHE A 804 5.46 -3.87 0.31
C PHE A 804 6.14 -4.30 1.63
N GLU A 805 6.97 -3.44 2.23
CA GLU A 805 7.58 -3.74 3.54
C GLU A 805 6.55 -3.86 4.66
N VAL A 806 5.47 -3.06 4.61
CA VAL A 806 4.35 -3.13 5.58
C VAL A 806 3.71 -4.52 5.53
N GLU A 807 3.41 -5.03 4.34
CA GLU A 807 2.83 -6.36 4.17
C GLU A 807 3.75 -7.46 4.67
N VAL A 808 5.03 -7.42 4.29
CA VAL A 808 6.05 -8.39 4.73
C VAL A 808 6.14 -8.42 6.26
N ALA A 809 6.26 -7.25 6.90
CA ALA A 809 6.35 -7.16 8.35
C ALA A 809 5.07 -7.63 9.05
N THR A 810 3.90 -7.34 8.48
CA THR A 810 2.59 -7.78 9.02
C THR A 810 2.49 -9.30 8.98
N MET A 811 2.88 -9.93 7.88
CA MET A 811 2.86 -11.39 7.74
C MET A 811 3.90 -12.08 8.65
N LEU A 812 5.09 -11.52 8.82
CA LEU A 812 6.09 -11.99 9.79
C LEU A 812 5.58 -11.94 11.23
N ARG A 813 4.95 -10.83 11.62
CA ARG A 813 4.34 -10.68 12.95
C ARG A 813 3.19 -11.65 13.16
N ALA A 814 2.37 -11.89 12.14
CA ALA A 814 1.32 -12.91 12.19
C ALA A 814 1.86 -14.33 12.37
N LYS A 815 3.10 -14.60 11.93
CA LYS A 815 3.84 -15.85 12.16
C LYS A 815 4.50 -15.93 13.54
N GLY A 816 4.50 -14.84 14.33
CA GLY A 816 5.05 -14.79 15.69
C GLY A 816 6.47 -14.21 15.79
N TRP A 817 7.03 -13.68 14.70
CA TRP A 817 8.33 -13.02 14.72
C TRP A 817 8.20 -11.56 15.16
N ASP A 818 9.08 -11.11 16.05
CA ASP A 818 9.22 -9.69 16.38
C ASP A 818 10.14 -8.99 15.36
N VAL A 819 9.69 -7.84 14.86
CA VAL A 819 10.29 -7.17 13.71
C VAL A 819 10.44 -5.67 13.98
N THR A 820 11.68 -5.21 13.93
CA THR A 820 12.07 -3.80 13.97
C THR A 820 12.24 -3.28 12.54
N THR A 821 11.63 -2.14 12.22
CA THR A 821 11.73 -1.53 10.88
C THR A 821 12.96 -0.62 10.78
N GLN A 822 13.51 -0.50 9.58
CA GLN A 822 14.48 0.52 9.21
C GLN A 822 15.67 0.58 10.17
N VAL A 823 16.33 -0.56 10.36
CA VAL A 823 17.46 -0.70 11.30
C VAL A 823 18.69 0.04 10.76
N GLY A 824 19.18 1.01 11.53
CA GLY A 824 20.36 1.83 11.24
C GLY A 824 20.07 3.33 11.33
N VAL A 825 21.11 4.14 11.56
CA VAL A 825 20.99 5.60 11.72
C VAL A 825 21.41 6.40 10.49
N SER A 826 22.15 5.81 9.54
CA SER A 826 22.49 6.46 8.27
C SER A 826 21.45 6.27 7.16
N GLY A 827 21.76 6.80 5.96
CA GLY A 827 20.95 6.62 4.77
C GLY A 827 20.89 5.18 4.24
N PHE A 828 21.73 4.28 4.75
CA PHE A 828 21.65 2.84 4.44
C PHE A 828 21.17 2.05 5.64
N ARG A 829 19.91 1.63 5.53
CA ARG A 829 19.21 0.86 6.57
C ARG A 829 18.96 -0.56 6.07
N ILE A 830 18.72 -1.45 7.02
CA ILE A 830 18.12 -2.76 6.75
C ILE A 830 16.62 -2.58 6.89
N ASP A 831 15.88 -2.98 5.87
CA ASP A 831 14.44 -2.67 5.78
C ASP A 831 13.68 -3.25 6.98
N LEU A 832 13.94 -4.51 7.34
CA LEU A 832 13.38 -5.16 8.52
C LEU A 832 14.43 -6.00 9.28
N GLY A 833 14.58 -5.80 10.58
CA GLY A 833 15.38 -6.65 11.47
C GLY A 833 14.50 -7.59 12.28
N VAL A 834 14.69 -8.90 12.14
CA VAL A 834 14.00 -9.93 12.93
C VAL A 834 14.73 -10.12 14.25
N VAL A 835 14.05 -9.86 15.36
CA VAL A 835 14.64 -9.98 16.71
C VAL A 835 14.81 -11.45 17.07
N ASP A 836 15.94 -11.77 17.70
CA ASP A 836 16.17 -13.11 18.23
C ASP A 836 15.27 -13.37 19.45
N PRO A 837 14.40 -14.40 19.43
CA PRO A 837 13.47 -14.67 20.52
C PRO A 837 14.15 -15.16 21.81
N ASP A 838 15.32 -15.80 21.72
CA ASP A 838 16.07 -16.27 22.89
C ASP A 838 16.99 -15.17 23.46
N LEU A 839 17.38 -14.20 22.63
CA LEU A 839 18.22 -13.07 23.04
C LEU A 839 17.72 -11.75 22.42
N PRO A 840 16.73 -11.08 23.03
CA PRO A 840 16.10 -9.87 22.47
C PRO A 840 17.03 -8.65 22.31
N THR A 841 18.28 -8.73 22.78
CA THR A 841 19.30 -7.70 22.57
C THR A 841 19.97 -7.78 21.19
N THR A 842 19.67 -8.81 20.40
CA THR A 842 20.29 -9.07 19.09
C THR A 842 19.25 -9.36 18.01
N PHE A 843 19.63 -9.11 16.76
CA PHE A 843 18.85 -9.52 15.60
C PHE A 843 19.29 -10.89 15.11
N LEU A 844 18.34 -11.76 14.81
CA LEU A 844 18.57 -13.07 14.22
C LEU A 844 18.92 -12.96 12.73
N ALA A 845 18.20 -12.09 12.01
CA ALA A 845 18.37 -11.86 10.59
C ALA A 845 17.90 -10.45 10.19
N GLY A 846 18.44 -9.94 9.10
CA GLY A 846 17.98 -8.76 8.40
C GLY A 846 17.26 -9.17 7.11
N ILE A 847 16.15 -8.52 6.81
CA ILE A 847 15.39 -8.72 5.58
C ILE A 847 15.58 -7.49 4.71
N GLU A 848 16.02 -7.71 3.47
CA GLU A 848 16.10 -6.70 2.42
C GLU A 848 15.02 -6.95 1.36
N CYS A 849 14.25 -5.90 1.08
CA CYS A 849 13.32 -5.81 -0.03
C CYS A 849 14.01 -5.15 -1.24
N ASP A 850 13.58 -5.49 -2.46
CA ASP A 850 14.14 -4.94 -3.71
C ASP A 850 13.66 -3.51 -4.03
N GLY A 851 13.41 -2.70 -3.00
CA GLY A 851 12.86 -1.35 -3.08
C GLY A 851 13.87 -0.25 -3.46
N ALA A 852 13.56 0.99 -3.10
CA ALA A 852 14.31 2.18 -3.51
C ALA A 852 15.81 2.12 -3.12
N THR A 853 16.13 1.53 -1.96
CA THR A 853 17.50 1.37 -1.47
C THR A 853 18.34 0.44 -2.37
N TYR A 854 17.74 -0.66 -2.85
CA TYR A 854 18.37 -1.55 -3.83
C TYR A 854 18.61 -0.84 -5.17
N HIS A 855 17.66 -0.02 -5.62
CA HIS A 855 17.76 0.74 -6.88
C HIS A 855 18.82 1.86 -6.85
N ARG A 856 19.01 2.53 -5.71
CA ARG A 856 19.94 3.67 -5.56
C ARG A 856 21.42 3.29 -5.69
N SER A 857 21.77 2.00 -5.63
CA SER A 857 23.15 1.53 -5.71
C SER A 857 23.70 1.62 -7.14
N ALA A 858 24.75 2.43 -7.34
CA ALA A 858 25.30 2.77 -8.65
C ALA A 858 25.83 1.57 -9.46
N THR A 859 26.37 0.54 -8.80
CA THR A 859 26.91 -0.65 -9.48
C THR A 859 26.38 -1.97 -8.93
N ALA A 860 26.48 -3.03 -9.73
CA ALA A 860 26.17 -4.40 -9.28
C ALA A 860 27.15 -4.88 -8.19
N ARG A 861 28.41 -4.42 -8.23
CA ARG A 861 29.41 -4.76 -7.22
C ARG A 861 29.04 -4.18 -5.85
N ASP A 862 28.53 -2.95 -5.82
CA ASP A 862 28.11 -2.30 -4.57
C ASP A 862 26.86 -2.98 -4.00
N ARG A 863 25.83 -3.17 -4.85
CA ARG A 863 24.51 -3.66 -4.42
C ARG A 863 24.51 -5.15 -4.02
N ASP A 864 25.20 -6.01 -4.78
CA ASP A 864 25.06 -7.46 -4.68
C ASP A 864 26.28 -8.17 -4.09
N ARG A 865 27.43 -7.48 -3.94
CA ARG A 865 28.64 -8.07 -3.36
C ARG A 865 29.13 -7.33 -2.13
N LEU A 866 29.49 -6.06 -2.27
CA LEU A 866 30.17 -5.32 -1.22
C LEU A 866 29.26 -5.07 -0.02
N ARG A 867 28.02 -4.62 -0.25
CA ARG A 867 27.05 -4.37 0.84
C ARG A 867 26.79 -5.64 1.65
N GLN A 868 26.42 -6.72 0.97
CA GLN A 868 26.15 -8.00 1.64
C GLN A 868 27.40 -8.51 2.38
N ALA A 869 28.59 -8.44 1.77
CA ALA A 869 29.82 -8.86 2.43
C ALA A 869 30.14 -8.04 3.70
N VAL A 870 29.87 -6.73 3.71
CA VAL A 870 30.07 -5.89 4.89
C VAL A 870 29.09 -6.28 5.99
N LEU A 871 27.80 -6.44 5.68
CA LEU A 871 26.78 -6.87 6.65
C LEU A 871 27.05 -8.27 7.22
N GLU A 872 27.43 -9.22 6.36
CA GLU A 872 27.83 -10.58 6.76
C GLU A 872 29.07 -10.54 7.67
N ASN A 873 30.06 -9.70 7.38
CA ASN A 873 31.25 -9.52 8.24
C ASN A 873 30.89 -8.90 9.61
N LEU A 874 29.83 -8.08 9.68
CA LEU A 874 29.29 -7.55 10.93
C LEU A 874 28.49 -8.58 11.73
N GLY A 875 28.17 -9.73 11.13
CA GLY A 875 27.46 -10.84 11.77
C GLY A 875 25.99 -10.96 11.39
N TRP A 876 25.51 -10.24 10.37
CA TRP A 876 24.14 -10.39 9.89
C TRP A 876 23.94 -11.66 9.05
N ASN A 877 22.81 -12.31 9.25
CA ASN A 877 22.20 -13.18 8.25
C ASN A 877 21.22 -12.34 7.42
N ILE A 878 21.44 -12.19 6.11
CA ILE A 878 20.58 -11.39 5.25
C ILE A 878 19.68 -12.29 4.40
N LEU A 879 18.37 -12.06 4.48
CA LEU A 879 17.36 -12.68 3.62
C LEU A 879 16.79 -11.63 2.66
N ARG A 880 16.67 -11.97 1.38
CA ARG A 880 16.10 -11.09 0.38
C ARG A 880 14.70 -11.53 -0.03
N ILE A 881 13.79 -10.58 -0.18
CA ILE A 881 12.44 -10.79 -0.71
C ILE A 881 12.27 -9.91 -1.94
N TRP A 882 11.91 -10.53 -3.07
CA TRP A 882 11.68 -9.84 -4.33
C TRP A 882 10.20 -9.51 -4.49
N SER A 883 9.90 -8.27 -4.83
CA SER A 883 8.54 -7.75 -5.06
C SER A 883 7.74 -8.57 -6.09
N THR A 884 8.41 -9.10 -7.11
CA THR A 884 7.81 -9.93 -8.18
C THR A 884 7.32 -11.28 -7.67
N ASP A 885 8.12 -11.98 -6.88
CA ASP A 885 7.75 -13.27 -6.27
C ASP A 885 6.68 -13.05 -5.19
N TRP A 886 6.77 -11.96 -4.44
CA TRP A 886 5.75 -11.58 -3.46
C TRP A 886 4.39 -11.30 -4.11
N TRP A 887 4.35 -10.49 -5.17
CA TRP A 887 3.13 -10.20 -5.92
C TRP A 887 2.50 -11.45 -6.51
N THR A 888 3.32 -12.40 -6.95
CA THR A 888 2.84 -13.66 -7.54
C THR A 888 2.33 -14.63 -6.48
N ASN A 889 3.03 -14.79 -5.35
CA ASN A 889 2.68 -15.72 -4.27
C ASN A 889 3.33 -15.35 -2.93
N ALA A 890 2.84 -14.29 -2.30
CA ALA A 890 3.27 -13.85 -0.97
C ALA A 890 3.23 -14.97 0.11
N PRO A 891 2.18 -15.81 0.20
CA PRO A 891 2.16 -16.90 1.18
C PRO A 891 3.35 -17.86 1.05
N ARG A 892 3.70 -18.26 -0.17
CA ARG A 892 4.84 -19.15 -0.43
C ARG A 892 6.17 -18.50 -0.07
N GLU A 893 6.36 -17.24 -0.43
CA GLU A 893 7.59 -16.52 -0.08
C GLU A 893 7.72 -16.31 1.43
N MET A 894 6.61 -16.05 2.11
CA MET A 894 6.59 -15.99 3.57
C MET A 894 6.98 -17.34 4.19
N GLU A 895 6.48 -18.47 3.68
CA GLU A 895 6.90 -19.80 4.17
C GLU A 895 8.39 -20.06 3.97
N ARG A 896 8.98 -19.59 2.85
CA ARG A 896 10.43 -19.70 2.60
C ARG A 896 11.24 -18.93 3.65
N VAL A 897 10.85 -17.69 3.93
CA VAL A 897 11.53 -16.81 4.90
C VAL A 897 11.36 -17.36 6.32
N ASP A 898 10.16 -17.76 6.70
CA ASP A 898 9.84 -18.36 8.00
C ASP A 898 10.68 -19.62 8.26
N ARG A 899 10.81 -20.51 7.25
CA ARG A 899 11.70 -21.68 7.36
C ARG A 899 13.17 -21.29 7.57
N ALA A 900 13.68 -20.33 6.80
CA ALA A 900 15.06 -19.88 6.92
C ALA A 900 15.35 -19.24 8.30
N LEU A 901 14.41 -18.47 8.84
CA LEU A 901 14.52 -17.89 10.19
C LEU A 901 14.58 -18.99 11.27
N ASN A 902 13.75 -20.03 11.16
CA ASN A 902 13.81 -21.16 12.08
C ASN A 902 15.14 -21.92 11.99
N GLU A 903 15.67 -22.14 10.78
CA GLU A 903 16.99 -22.76 10.58
C GLU A 903 18.11 -21.91 11.22
N PHE A 904 18.10 -20.58 11.03
CA PHE A 904 19.06 -19.68 11.69
C PHE A 904 18.94 -19.70 13.22
N LEU A 905 17.73 -19.81 13.75
CA LEU A 905 17.49 -19.88 15.19
C LEU A 905 18.10 -21.17 15.77
N GLU A 906 17.90 -22.31 15.11
CA GLU A 906 18.49 -23.60 15.52
C GLU A 906 20.02 -23.58 15.46
N GLU A 907 20.61 -23.05 14.39
CA GLU A 907 22.07 -22.89 14.29
C GLU A 907 22.62 -22.00 15.39
N THR A 908 21.93 -20.90 15.70
CA THR A 908 22.34 -19.95 16.74
C THR A 908 22.26 -20.58 18.12
N ARG A 909 21.19 -21.34 18.41
CA ARG A 909 21.05 -22.14 19.64
C ARG A 909 22.19 -23.13 19.82
N LYS A 910 22.56 -23.84 18.75
CA LYS A 910 23.67 -24.79 18.77
C LYS A 910 25.02 -24.11 19.07
N LYS A 911 25.33 -23.00 18.39
CA LYS A 911 26.56 -22.23 18.64
C LYS A 911 26.62 -21.71 20.08
N ARG A 912 25.50 -21.25 20.63
CA ARG A 912 25.40 -20.79 22.03
C ARG A 912 25.67 -21.93 23.02
N ALA A 913 25.15 -23.13 22.76
CA ALA A 913 25.41 -24.29 23.60
C ALA A 913 26.91 -24.68 23.59
N GLU A 914 27.52 -24.72 22.41
CA GLU A 914 28.97 -25.00 22.26
C GLU A 914 29.83 -23.95 22.97
N GLN A 915 29.46 -22.66 22.86
CA GLN A 915 30.18 -21.58 23.55
C GLN A 915 30.01 -21.67 25.08
N ALA A 916 28.79 -21.96 25.57
CA ALA A 916 28.55 -22.11 27.00
C ALA A 916 29.33 -23.30 27.60
N GLU A 917 29.46 -24.41 26.85
CA GLU A 917 30.31 -25.54 27.24
C GLU A 917 31.80 -25.14 27.27
N HIS A 918 32.27 -24.38 26.28
CA HIS A 918 33.64 -23.88 26.25
C HIS A 918 33.94 -22.91 27.40
N ASP A 919 33.05 -21.95 27.65
CA ASP A 919 33.18 -20.98 28.74
C ASP A 919 33.16 -21.67 30.10
N ALA A 920 32.30 -22.68 30.28
CA ALA A 920 32.26 -23.50 31.49
C ALA A 920 33.55 -24.32 31.69
N ALA A 921 34.13 -24.87 30.61
CA ALA A 921 35.40 -25.59 30.65
C ALA A 921 36.58 -24.66 30.99
N MET A 922 36.61 -23.45 30.43
CA MET A 922 37.61 -22.42 30.74
C MET A 922 37.50 -21.93 32.19
N ALA A 923 36.28 -21.70 32.70
CA ALA A 923 36.06 -21.33 34.09
C ALA A 923 36.50 -22.44 35.06
N ALA A 924 36.27 -23.71 34.71
CA ALA A 924 36.74 -24.86 35.48
C ALA A 924 38.28 -25.01 35.47
N ALA A 925 38.94 -24.64 34.37
CA ALA A 925 40.40 -24.64 34.28
C ALA A 925 41.04 -23.54 35.13
N SER A 926 40.46 -22.33 35.17
CA SER A 926 40.95 -21.22 36.00
C SER A 926 40.79 -21.44 37.51
N LEU A 927 39.91 -22.33 37.95
CA LEU A 927 39.77 -22.69 39.38
C LEU A 927 40.85 -23.66 39.88
N ASN A 928 41.60 -24.31 38.97
CA ASN A 928 42.64 -25.29 39.32
C ASN A 928 44.08 -24.71 39.37
N GLU A 929 44.27 -23.41 39.12
CA GLU A 929 45.57 -22.72 39.25
C GLU A 929 45.57 -21.77 40.46
N ILE A 930 45.64 -22.33 41.67
CA ILE A 930 46.09 -21.60 42.87
C ILE A 930 47.24 -22.43 43.48
N PRO A 931 48.47 -21.89 43.62
CA PRO A 931 49.56 -22.59 44.31
C PRO A 931 49.29 -22.67 45.82
N PRO A 932 49.69 -23.76 46.51
CA PRO A 932 49.49 -23.89 47.95
C PRO A 932 50.66 -23.23 48.68
N GLU A 933 50.44 -22.07 49.30
CA GLU A 933 51.22 -21.60 50.46
C GLU A 933 50.56 -20.36 51.08
N ILE A 934 50.11 -20.47 52.33
CA ILE A 934 50.45 -19.59 53.47
C ILE A 934 49.75 -20.14 54.73
N GLU A 935 50.55 -20.27 55.77
CA GLU A 935 50.26 -20.79 57.11
C GLU A 935 49.28 -19.94 57.94
N GLU A 936 48.62 -20.66 58.84
CA GLU A 936 48.05 -20.33 60.16
C GLU A 936 48.10 -18.88 60.67
N VAL A 937 46.93 -18.34 61.05
CA VAL A 937 46.73 -17.75 62.38
C VAL A 937 45.34 -18.10 62.94
N SER A 938 45.37 -18.62 64.15
CA SER A 938 44.29 -19.08 65.04
C SER A 938 43.19 -18.07 65.38
N SER A 939 41.96 -18.56 65.60
CA SER A 939 41.27 -18.46 66.91
C SER A 939 40.03 -19.38 66.98
N HIS A 940 40.05 -20.28 67.96
CA HIS A 940 38.93 -21.13 68.43
C HIS A 940 37.99 -20.33 69.40
N PRO A 941 36.98 -20.95 70.06
CA PRO A 941 35.77 -21.60 69.53
C PRO A 941 34.51 -21.19 70.36
N LEU A 942 33.28 -21.50 69.92
CA LEU A 942 32.16 -21.78 70.86
C LEU A 942 31.15 -22.78 70.27
N ASP A 943 31.06 -23.90 71.00
CA ASP A 943 30.09 -25.02 71.08
C ASP A 943 28.69 -24.88 70.43
N GLU A 944 28.38 -25.80 69.50
CA GLU A 944 27.50 -27.00 69.61
C GLU A 944 26.18 -26.98 70.48
N PRO A 945 25.18 -27.90 70.31
CA PRO A 945 25.01 -28.97 69.28
C PRO A 945 23.53 -29.41 68.90
N GLN A 946 23.45 -30.44 68.02
CA GLN A 946 22.41 -31.52 67.89
C GLN A 946 21.09 -31.22 67.12
N ALA A 947 20.48 -32.11 66.32
CA ALA A 947 20.71 -33.53 65.97
C ALA A 947 19.91 -33.89 64.68
N GLU A 948 20.41 -34.86 63.91
CA GLU A 948 19.59 -35.67 62.99
C GLU A 948 18.75 -36.71 63.80
N PRO A 949 17.71 -37.36 63.22
CA PRO A 949 17.99 -38.57 62.42
C PRO A 949 16.97 -38.91 61.29
N ASN A 950 17.50 -39.56 60.25
CA ASN A 950 16.97 -40.72 59.48
C ASN A 950 15.52 -40.78 58.97
N LEU A 951 15.38 -41.09 57.66
CA LEU A 951 14.79 -42.32 57.05
C LEU A 951 14.37 -41.99 55.59
N GLN A 952 15.08 -42.45 54.55
CA GLN A 952 14.95 -43.73 53.84
C GLN A 952 13.60 -44.00 53.12
N VAL A 953 13.76 -44.28 51.81
CA VAL A 953 12.94 -45.08 50.86
C VAL A 953 11.98 -44.35 49.89
N ALA A 954 12.20 -44.64 48.61
CA ALA A 954 11.49 -44.29 47.36
C ALA A 954 10.15 -45.08 47.17
N PRO A 955 9.59 -45.27 45.95
CA PRO A 955 9.17 -44.38 44.86
C PRO A 955 7.65 -44.50 44.52
N SER A 956 7.16 -43.63 43.61
CA SER A 956 6.04 -43.74 42.64
C SER A 956 4.69 -44.41 42.99
N GLU A 957 3.57 -43.70 42.78
CA GLU A 957 2.68 -43.85 41.59
C GLU A 957 1.32 -43.10 41.75
N VAL A 958 1.02 -42.28 40.74
CA VAL A 958 -0.25 -42.15 39.96
C VAL A 958 -1.61 -42.06 40.69
N LEU A 959 -2.37 -40.99 40.43
CA LEU A 959 -3.72 -41.05 39.80
C LEU A 959 -4.34 -39.66 39.61
N ALA A 960 -4.90 -39.47 38.41
CA ALA A 960 -5.63 -38.30 37.94
C ALA A 960 -7.06 -38.25 38.49
N ILE A 961 -7.58 -37.03 38.75
CA ILE A 961 -9.02 -36.70 38.73
C ILE A 961 -9.19 -35.31 38.08
N SER A 962 -10.24 -35.19 37.27
CA SER A 962 -10.55 -34.13 36.31
C SER A 962 -11.62 -33.14 36.82
N ALA A 963 -11.52 -31.89 36.32
CA ALA A 963 -12.56 -30.86 36.07
C ALA A 963 -13.21 -30.13 37.28
N PRO A 964 -13.61 -28.83 37.17
CA PRO A 964 -14.17 -28.17 35.97
C PRO A 964 -13.55 -26.81 35.57
N PRO A 965 -13.88 -26.29 34.36
CA PRO A 965 -13.47 -24.96 33.91
C PRO A 965 -14.39 -23.89 34.49
N ALA A 966 -13.82 -22.79 34.97
CA ALA A 966 -14.56 -21.57 35.32
C ALA A 966 -14.19 -20.45 34.33
N GLU A 967 -15.23 -19.89 33.73
CA GLU A 967 -15.25 -18.88 32.69
C GLU A 967 -14.57 -17.54 33.07
N PRO A 968 -14.19 -16.73 32.07
CA PRO A 968 -13.67 -15.38 32.27
C PRO A 968 -14.83 -14.41 32.56
N LEU A 969 -14.77 -13.69 33.68
CA LEU A 969 -15.75 -12.68 34.06
C LEU A 969 -15.17 -11.25 33.94
N TYR A 970 -15.67 -10.56 32.90
CA TYR A 970 -15.77 -9.11 32.68
C TYR A 970 -14.47 -8.30 32.39
N ALA A 971 -14.43 -7.35 31.45
CA ALA A 971 -15.48 -6.67 30.71
C ALA A 971 -15.01 -6.26 29.30
N LYS A 972 -15.89 -6.43 28.31
CA LYS A 972 -15.81 -5.71 27.03
C LYS A 972 -15.94 -4.21 27.33
N ALA A 973 -14.95 -3.42 26.93
CA ALA A 973 -15.16 -1.99 26.73
C ALA A 973 -16.16 -1.80 25.56
N PRO A 974 -17.04 -0.80 25.60
CA PRO A 974 -18.00 -0.55 24.53
C PRO A 974 -17.25 -0.22 23.24
N THR A 975 -17.70 -0.79 22.12
CA THR A 975 -17.47 -0.22 20.80
C THR A 975 -18.08 1.17 20.78
N GLU A 976 -17.24 2.21 20.87
CA GLU A 976 -17.67 3.56 20.52
C GLU A 976 -17.94 3.61 19.02
N ASP A 977 -19.14 4.04 18.68
CA ASP A 977 -19.58 4.39 17.34
C ASP A 977 -18.56 5.32 16.68
N VAL A 978 -18.08 4.91 15.50
CA VAL A 978 -17.27 5.75 14.62
C VAL A 978 -18.15 6.87 14.11
N LEU A 979 -18.12 8.01 14.81
CA LEU A 979 -18.56 9.29 14.26
C LEU A 979 -17.69 9.62 13.03
N PRO A 980 -18.26 10.27 11.99
CA PRO A 980 -17.54 10.55 10.75
C PRO A 980 -16.31 11.40 11.03
N THR A 981 -15.16 10.93 10.56
CA THR A 981 -13.86 11.59 10.69
C THR A 981 -13.92 12.97 10.05
N ALA A 982 -14.04 14.02 10.86
CA ALA A 982 -13.85 15.39 10.41
C ALA A 982 -12.44 15.50 9.79
N ALA A 983 -12.33 16.16 8.64
CA ALA A 983 -11.05 16.40 7.98
C ALA A 983 -10.04 16.97 8.98
N LYS A 984 -8.85 16.35 9.07
CA LYS A 984 -7.81 16.78 10.02
C LYS A 984 -7.50 18.27 9.79
N PRO A 985 -7.56 19.12 10.83
CA PRO A 985 -7.23 20.53 10.69
C PRO A 985 -5.77 20.69 10.24
N VAL A 986 -5.56 21.41 9.14
CA VAL A 986 -4.21 21.66 8.59
C VAL A 986 -3.56 22.81 9.36
N ILE A 987 -2.35 22.57 9.87
CA ILE A 987 -1.55 23.57 10.58
C ILE A 987 -1.05 24.62 9.58
N ASP A 988 -1.33 25.89 9.86
CA ASP A 988 -0.89 27.04 9.07
C ASP A 988 -0.36 28.14 10.00
N SER A 989 0.96 28.14 10.18
CA SER A 989 1.68 29.09 11.03
C SER A 989 1.47 30.55 10.63
N SER A 990 1.19 30.83 9.34
CA SER A 990 1.05 32.20 8.85
C SER A 990 -0.26 32.87 9.32
N ARG A 991 -1.26 32.05 9.66
CA ARG A 991 -2.60 32.50 10.09
C ARG A 991 -2.83 32.42 11.59
N PHE A 992 -1.84 31.95 12.36
CA PHE A 992 -1.95 31.75 13.81
C PHE A 992 -2.51 32.96 14.59
N TYR A 993 -2.15 34.18 14.18
CA TYR A 993 -2.60 35.43 14.82
C TYR A 993 -3.92 36.00 14.28
N GLN A 994 -4.59 35.32 13.33
CA GLN A 994 -5.89 35.72 12.77
C GLN A 994 -7.05 35.14 13.59
N GLU A 995 -8.13 35.91 13.79
CA GLU A 995 -9.25 35.50 14.68
C GLU A 995 -10.00 34.25 14.20
N ASP A 996 -10.15 34.09 12.89
CA ASP A 996 -10.78 32.92 12.27
C ASP A 996 -10.00 31.62 12.53
N TYR A 997 -8.70 31.73 12.82
CA TYR A 997 -7.84 30.59 13.14
C TYR A 997 -8.04 30.03 14.56
N LEU A 998 -8.79 30.73 15.43
CA LEU A 998 -9.12 30.22 16.78
C LEU A 998 -9.96 28.93 16.72
N LEU A 999 -10.82 28.78 15.71
CA LEU A 999 -11.60 27.56 15.48
C LEU A 999 -10.70 26.37 15.12
N THR A 1000 -9.69 26.59 14.27
CA THR A 1000 -8.70 25.57 13.92
C THR A 1000 -7.85 25.20 15.14
N LEU A 1001 -7.43 26.18 15.94
CA LEU A 1001 -6.70 25.94 17.19
C LEU A 1001 -7.55 25.15 18.20
N ALA A 1002 -8.84 25.46 18.34
CA ALA A 1002 -9.76 24.71 19.19
C ALA A 1002 -9.88 23.24 18.75
N GLN A 1003 -10.00 22.99 17.44
CA GLN A 1003 -10.04 21.62 16.88
C GLN A 1003 -8.72 20.87 17.11
N LEU A 1004 -7.58 21.52 16.90
CA LEU A 1004 -6.26 20.95 17.18
C LEU A 1004 -6.08 20.65 18.67
N ILE A 1005 -6.54 21.52 19.56
CA ILE A 1005 -6.52 21.29 21.01
C ILE A 1005 -7.35 20.06 21.36
N CYS A 1006 -8.61 19.96 20.90
CA CYS A 1006 -9.44 18.78 21.17
C CYS A 1006 -8.79 17.50 20.67
N GLN A 1007 -8.19 17.51 19.46
CA GLN A 1007 -7.51 16.33 18.93
C GLN A 1007 -6.32 15.91 19.81
N ILE A 1008 -5.46 16.85 20.21
CA ILE A 1008 -4.30 16.56 21.06
C ILE A 1008 -4.75 16.05 22.44
N VAL A 1009 -5.80 16.64 23.03
CA VAL A 1009 -6.33 16.20 24.32
C VAL A 1009 -7.02 14.83 24.21
N ASP A 1010 -7.75 14.55 23.14
CA ASP A 1010 -8.39 13.24 22.90
C ASP A 1010 -7.37 12.12 22.68
N GLU A 1011 -6.30 12.39 21.92
CA GLU A 1011 -5.21 11.43 21.71
C GLU A 1011 -4.42 11.15 22.99
N ALA A 1012 -4.20 12.17 23.83
CA ALA A 1012 -3.50 12.02 25.10
C ALA A 1012 -4.39 11.53 26.25
N GLY A 1013 -5.72 11.62 26.12
CA GLY A 1013 -6.71 11.43 27.18
C GLY A 1013 -6.71 12.56 28.22
N VAL A 1014 -5.56 12.83 28.83
CA VAL A 1014 -5.33 13.93 29.79
C VAL A 1014 -3.94 14.53 29.59
N ILE A 1015 -3.86 15.86 29.45
CA ILE A 1015 -2.60 16.55 29.17
C ILE A 1015 -2.44 17.79 30.05
N ARG A 1016 -1.21 18.09 30.46
CA ARG A 1016 -0.89 19.31 31.20
C ARG A 1016 -0.87 20.52 30.24
N GLU A 1017 -1.45 21.64 30.65
CA GLU A 1017 -1.68 22.81 29.79
C GLU A 1017 -0.38 23.36 29.17
N ASP A 1018 0.73 23.37 29.91
CA ASP A 1018 2.03 23.82 29.42
C ASP A 1018 2.65 22.87 28.38
N VAL A 1019 2.39 21.56 28.49
CA VAL A 1019 2.80 20.56 27.50
C VAL A 1019 2.00 20.76 26.23
N LEU A 1020 0.67 20.95 26.32
CA LEU A 1020 -0.18 21.29 25.19
C LEU A 1020 0.33 22.55 24.46
N ILE A 1021 0.64 23.61 25.20
CA ILE A 1021 1.15 24.87 24.64
C ILE A 1021 2.51 24.67 23.95
N GLN A 1022 3.39 23.85 24.52
CA GLN A 1022 4.67 23.53 23.89
C GLN A 1022 4.50 22.71 22.62
N THR A 1023 3.60 21.72 22.62
CA THR A 1023 3.26 20.90 21.45
C THR A 1023 2.72 21.77 20.33
N LEU A 1024 1.66 22.55 20.59
CA LEU A 1024 1.08 23.45 19.58
C LEU A 1024 2.07 24.51 19.10
N SER A 1025 2.89 25.07 20.00
CA SER A 1025 3.91 26.04 19.60
C SER A 1025 4.98 25.43 18.69
N ARG A 1026 5.37 24.17 18.92
CA ARG A 1026 6.34 23.44 18.09
C ARG A 1026 5.72 23.09 16.74
N ASP A 1027 4.48 22.62 16.74
CA ASP A 1027 3.76 22.22 15.54
C ASP A 1027 3.54 23.41 14.59
N HIS A 1028 3.40 24.62 15.14
CA HIS A 1028 3.34 25.88 14.37
C HIS A 1028 4.72 26.49 14.07
N GLY A 1029 5.83 25.82 14.37
CA GLY A 1029 7.19 26.25 14.02
C GLY A 1029 7.74 27.44 14.82
N PHE A 1030 7.18 27.76 15.98
CA PHE A 1030 7.67 28.87 16.80
C PHE A 1030 8.90 28.48 17.63
N ALA A 1031 10.00 29.23 17.47
CA ALA A 1031 11.25 28.97 18.20
C ALA A 1031 11.18 29.24 19.71
N ARG A 1032 10.22 30.05 20.19
CA ARG A 1032 9.98 30.36 21.62
C ARG A 1032 8.50 30.63 21.88
N VAL A 1033 7.98 30.14 23.01
CA VAL A 1033 6.62 30.46 23.49
C VAL A 1033 6.63 31.84 24.16
N GLY A 1034 6.23 32.87 23.42
CA GLY A 1034 6.00 34.22 23.96
C GLY A 1034 4.67 34.31 24.73
N ARG A 1035 4.49 35.41 25.48
CA ARG A 1035 3.26 35.68 26.25
C ARG A 1035 2.00 35.67 25.36
N GLU A 1036 2.10 36.26 24.18
CA GLU A 1036 1.01 36.39 23.22
C GLU A 1036 0.56 35.03 22.64
N ILE A 1037 1.51 34.15 22.31
CA ILE A 1037 1.24 32.77 21.83
C ILE A 1037 0.52 31.97 22.92
N ARG A 1038 0.99 32.08 24.16
CA ARG A 1038 0.39 31.42 25.32
C ARG A 1038 -1.05 31.87 25.56
N GLU A 1039 -1.29 33.18 25.65
CA GLU A 1039 -2.62 33.74 25.89
C GLU A 1039 -3.59 33.33 24.76
N ARG A 1040 -3.10 33.29 23.51
CA ARG A 1040 -3.91 32.88 22.35
C ARG A 1040 -4.30 31.40 22.39
N ILE A 1041 -3.36 30.50 22.64
CA ILE A 1041 -3.67 29.06 22.79
C ILE A 1041 -4.63 28.84 23.96
N GLN A 1042 -4.40 29.50 25.09
CA GLN A 1042 -5.30 29.42 26.26
C GLN A 1042 -6.71 29.93 25.93
N SER A 1043 -6.85 31.00 25.14
CA SER A 1043 -8.16 31.51 24.70
C SER A 1043 -8.88 30.58 23.71
N ALA A 1044 -8.14 29.70 23.03
CA ALA A 1044 -8.69 28.73 22.09
C ALA A 1044 -9.07 27.39 22.75
N VAL A 1045 -8.75 27.18 24.03
CA VAL A 1045 -9.13 25.95 24.76
C VAL A 1045 -10.65 25.89 24.87
N PRO A 1046 -11.31 24.87 24.29
CA PRO A 1046 -12.76 24.75 24.35
C PRO A 1046 -13.26 24.55 25.78
N SER A 1047 -14.36 25.20 26.14
CA SER A 1047 -14.99 25.05 27.46
C SER A 1047 -15.61 23.68 27.70
N THR A 1048 -15.66 22.82 26.67
CA THR A 1048 -16.21 21.47 26.74
C THR A 1048 -15.21 20.46 27.30
N LEU A 1049 -13.91 20.76 27.27
CA LEU A 1049 -12.88 19.92 27.88
C LEU A 1049 -12.93 20.01 29.41
N GLY A 1050 -12.75 18.87 30.08
CA GLY A 1050 -12.65 18.83 31.54
C GLY A 1050 -11.35 19.49 32.01
N ARG A 1051 -11.37 20.11 33.20
CA ARG A 1051 -10.20 20.82 33.75
C ARG A 1051 -10.00 20.53 35.23
N THR A 1052 -8.77 20.19 35.62
CA THR A 1052 -8.37 20.06 37.03
C THR A 1052 -7.16 20.94 37.32
N GLU A 1053 -7.21 21.67 38.44
CA GLU A 1053 -6.08 22.49 38.91
C GLU A 1053 -5.34 21.76 40.02
N GLU A 1054 -4.04 21.53 39.81
CA GLU A 1054 -3.17 20.81 40.75
C GLU A 1054 -1.93 21.65 41.10
N SER A 1055 -1.20 21.22 42.13
CA SER A 1055 0.02 21.90 42.63
C SER A 1055 1.13 22.07 41.58
N VAL A 1056 1.13 21.25 40.52
CA VAL A 1056 2.11 21.30 39.43
C VAL A 1056 1.61 22.00 38.17
N GLY A 1057 0.33 22.39 38.11
CA GLY A 1057 -0.27 23.02 36.94
C GLY A 1057 -1.70 22.57 36.66
N VAL A 1058 -2.24 23.07 35.55
CA VAL A 1058 -3.59 22.75 35.06
C VAL A 1058 -3.52 21.54 34.14
N PHE A 1059 -4.43 20.58 34.32
CA PHE A 1059 -4.63 19.45 33.42
C PHE A 1059 -5.96 19.59 32.68
N LEU A 1060 -5.92 19.30 31.39
CA LEU A 1060 -7.06 19.28 30.48
C LEU A 1060 -7.41 17.83 30.17
N TRP A 1061 -8.69 17.50 30.24
CA TRP A 1061 -9.25 16.17 30.11
C TRP A 1061 -10.12 16.10 28.85
N SER A 1062 -9.95 15.03 28.09
CA SER A 1062 -10.77 14.72 26.92
C SER A 1062 -12.25 14.63 27.31
N GLU A 1063 -13.14 15.00 26.40
CA GLU A 1063 -14.58 14.77 26.56
C GLU A 1063 -14.91 13.28 26.70
N ARG A 1064 -14.08 12.40 26.11
CA ARG A 1064 -14.22 10.94 26.18
C ARG A 1064 -13.78 10.37 27.52
N LEU A 1065 -13.07 11.15 28.34
CA LEU A 1065 -12.57 10.74 29.65
C LEU A 1065 -13.07 11.71 30.74
N PRO A 1066 -14.19 11.40 31.43
CA PRO A 1066 -14.68 12.26 32.50
C PRO A 1066 -13.65 12.38 33.62
N VAL A 1067 -13.58 13.54 34.27
CA VAL A 1067 -12.68 13.77 35.40
C VAL A 1067 -13.00 12.78 36.52
N THR A 1068 -12.09 11.83 36.78
CA THR A 1068 -12.27 10.78 37.78
C THR A 1068 -11.33 10.96 38.95
N SER A 1069 -11.68 10.38 40.10
CA SER A 1069 -10.82 10.33 41.29
C SER A 1069 -9.72 9.26 41.21
N ARG A 1070 -9.78 8.35 40.24
CA ARG A 1070 -8.79 7.28 40.03
C ARG A 1070 -8.73 6.92 38.54
N LEU A 1071 -7.53 6.96 37.96
CA LEU A 1071 -7.28 6.71 36.55
C LEU A 1071 -6.13 5.70 36.39
N PRO A 1072 -6.23 4.63 35.58
CA PRO A 1072 -5.11 3.74 35.36
C PRO A 1072 -3.91 4.48 34.76
N LEU A 1073 -2.71 4.29 35.31
CA LEU A 1073 -1.50 5.02 34.87
C LEU A 1073 -1.19 4.82 33.37
N ALA A 1074 -1.48 3.62 32.83
CA ALA A 1074 -1.32 3.30 31.41
C ALA A 1074 -2.24 4.11 30.48
N SER A 1075 -3.31 4.72 31.01
CA SER A 1075 -4.22 5.58 30.26
C SER A 1075 -3.70 7.03 30.12
N CYS A 1076 -2.63 7.40 30.83
CA CYS A 1076 -2.04 8.75 30.77
C CYS A 1076 -0.76 8.81 29.95
N THR A 1077 0.00 7.71 29.88
CA THR A 1077 1.30 7.66 29.20
C THR A 1077 1.73 6.23 28.93
N SER A 1078 2.41 6.01 27.80
CA SER A 1078 3.07 4.76 27.43
C SER A 1078 4.59 4.79 27.68
N GLU A 1079 5.11 5.89 28.24
CA GLU A 1079 6.55 6.07 28.51
C GLU A 1079 7.05 5.13 29.62
N LYS A 1080 8.23 4.53 29.43
CA LYS A 1080 8.88 3.67 30.45
C LYS A 1080 9.40 4.44 31.66
N ASN A 1081 9.69 5.75 31.52
CA ASN A 1081 10.12 6.64 32.60
C ASN A 1081 9.09 7.76 32.76
N ILE A 1082 8.31 7.69 33.83
CA ILE A 1082 7.14 8.56 34.02
C ILE A 1082 7.55 9.73 34.91
N ASP A 1083 7.43 10.96 34.41
CA ASP A 1083 7.59 12.17 35.23
C ASP A 1083 6.30 12.43 36.02
N PRO A 1084 6.29 12.30 37.35
CA PRO A 1084 5.07 12.48 38.14
C PRO A 1084 4.50 13.89 38.07
N ALA A 1085 5.30 14.90 37.67
CA ALA A 1085 4.80 16.26 37.47
C ALA A 1085 3.94 16.39 36.20
N LYS A 1086 4.10 15.49 35.22
CA LYS A 1086 3.35 15.50 33.95
C LYS A 1086 2.11 14.61 33.97
N VAL A 1087 1.89 13.86 35.04
CA VAL A 1087 0.77 12.93 35.22
C VAL A 1087 -0.22 13.52 36.23
N PRO A 1088 -1.54 13.47 35.99
CA PRO A 1088 -2.52 14.01 36.92
C PRO A 1088 -2.62 13.16 38.19
N LEU A 1089 -3.06 13.78 39.29
CA LEU A 1089 -3.11 13.15 40.61
C LEU A 1089 -3.92 11.83 40.64
N PRO A 1090 -5.08 11.69 39.95
CA PRO A 1090 -5.85 10.43 39.90
C PRO A 1090 -5.06 9.22 39.39
N ALA A 1091 -4.07 9.43 38.52
CA ALA A 1091 -3.22 8.35 38.03
C ALA A 1091 -2.11 7.97 39.00
N LEU A 1092 -1.61 8.94 39.76
CA LEU A 1092 -0.73 8.66 40.89
C LEU A 1092 -1.48 7.98 42.05
N VAL A 1093 -2.77 8.28 42.23
CA VAL A 1093 -3.64 7.60 43.20
C VAL A 1093 -3.84 6.13 42.83
N ASP A 1094 -4.03 5.79 41.56
CA ASP A 1094 -4.08 4.38 41.13
C ASP A 1094 -2.77 3.64 41.43
N LEU A 1095 -1.63 4.30 41.19
CA LEU A 1095 -0.33 3.74 41.53
C LEU A 1095 -0.14 3.57 43.04
N ALA A 1096 -0.61 4.52 43.84
CA ALA A 1096 -0.61 4.44 45.30
C ALA A 1096 -1.50 3.29 45.81
N CYS A 1097 -2.70 3.11 45.26
CA CYS A 1097 -3.58 1.99 45.60
C CYS A 1097 -2.90 0.63 45.35
N ARG A 1098 -2.19 0.49 44.22
CA ARG A 1098 -1.42 -0.73 43.91
C ARG A 1098 -0.26 -0.96 44.88
N ALA A 1099 0.41 0.12 45.31
CA ALA A 1099 1.49 0.03 46.27
C ALA A 1099 0.99 -0.37 47.68
N ILE A 1100 -0.15 0.17 48.12
CA ILE A 1100 -0.75 -0.09 49.44
C ILE A 1100 -1.35 -1.50 49.55
N ALA A 1101 -1.81 -2.09 48.44
CA ALA A 1101 -2.42 -3.44 48.41
C ALA A 1101 -1.50 -4.58 48.90
N ILE A 1102 -0.21 -4.32 49.11
CA ILE A 1102 0.82 -5.30 49.52
C ILE A 1102 1.21 -5.12 51.01
N ASP A 1103 0.41 -4.39 51.80
CA ASP A 1103 0.58 -4.17 53.25
C ASP A 1103 2.00 -3.68 53.63
N CYS A 1104 2.41 -2.55 53.06
CA CYS A 1104 3.73 -1.95 53.26
C CYS A 1104 3.67 -0.54 53.89
N SER A 1105 4.78 -0.09 54.47
CA SER A 1105 4.89 1.24 55.10
C SER A 1105 4.81 2.38 54.06
N ASP A 1106 4.45 3.60 54.47
CA ASP A 1106 4.31 4.75 53.56
C ASP A 1106 5.60 5.05 52.77
N ASP A 1107 6.75 4.89 53.42
CA ASP A 1107 8.06 5.09 52.79
C ASP A 1107 8.39 3.98 51.78
N GLU A 1108 7.98 2.73 52.03
CA GLU A 1108 8.09 1.64 51.05
C GLU A 1108 7.12 1.82 49.88
N ALA A 1109 5.90 2.26 50.15
CA ALA A 1109 4.90 2.54 49.11
C ALA A 1109 5.40 3.66 48.17
N ILE A 1110 5.92 4.76 48.73
CA ILE A 1110 6.53 5.85 47.95
C ILE A 1110 7.75 5.36 47.15
N THR A 1111 8.56 4.47 47.73
CA THR A 1111 9.72 3.87 47.04
C THR A 1111 9.27 3.00 45.85
N ARG A 1112 8.20 2.22 46.01
CA ARG A 1112 7.61 1.43 44.92
C ARG A 1112 6.96 2.28 43.85
N MET A 1113 6.27 3.36 44.23
CA MET A 1113 5.73 4.33 43.28
C MET A 1113 6.85 4.97 42.46
N ARG A 1114 7.98 5.33 43.10
CA ARG A 1114 9.18 5.82 42.43
C ARG A 1114 9.73 4.79 41.43
N ASP A 1115 9.86 3.54 41.84
CA ASP A 1115 10.41 2.46 41.00
C ASP A 1115 9.50 2.16 39.81
N ALA A 1116 8.17 2.17 40.01
CA ALA A 1116 7.19 2.01 38.94
C ALA A 1116 7.18 3.17 37.93
N CYS A 1117 7.58 4.38 38.37
CA CYS A 1117 7.84 5.50 37.47
C CYS A 1117 9.23 5.45 36.79
N GLY A 1118 10.04 4.42 37.02
CA GLY A 1118 11.38 4.28 36.44
C GLY A 1118 12.42 5.25 37.02
N MET A 1119 12.17 5.83 38.21
CA MET A 1119 13.01 6.88 38.78
C MET A 1119 14.11 6.32 39.70
N SER A 1120 15.38 6.62 39.42
CA SER A 1120 16.51 6.21 40.27
C SER A 1120 16.74 7.12 41.50
N ARG A 1121 16.24 8.37 41.47
CA ARG A 1121 16.28 9.34 42.57
C ARG A 1121 14.97 10.12 42.62
N MET A 1122 14.54 10.53 43.80
CA MET A 1122 13.29 11.26 44.02
C MET A 1122 13.58 12.58 44.73
N GLY A 1123 13.19 13.70 44.11
CA GLY A 1123 13.27 15.04 44.72
C GLY A 1123 12.13 15.28 45.72
N GLN A 1124 12.26 16.33 46.54
CA GLN A 1124 11.28 16.63 47.59
C GLN A 1124 9.88 16.98 47.05
N ALA A 1125 9.79 17.63 45.89
CA ALA A 1125 8.53 17.91 45.22
C ALA A 1125 7.80 16.63 44.78
N THR A 1126 8.52 15.68 44.17
CA THR A 1126 7.97 14.37 43.77
C THR A 1126 7.53 13.55 44.98
N ARG A 1127 8.32 13.55 46.06
CA ARG A 1127 7.96 12.86 47.31
C ARG A 1127 6.68 13.41 47.91
N THR A 1128 6.50 14.73 47.86
CA THR A 1128 5.29 15.41 48.35
C THR A 1128 4.07 14.99 47.53
N ARG A 1129 4.19 14.96 46.20
CA ARG A 1129 3.12 14.56 45.29
C ARG A 1129 2.73 13.08 45.43
N PHE A 1130 3.70 12.19 45.66
CA PHE A 1130 3.40 10.79 45.98
C PHE A 1130 2.73 10.64 47.35
N ALA A 1131 3.12 11.44 48.36
CA ALA A 1131 2.44 11.45 49.66
C ALA A 1131 0.99 11.98 49.55
N GLU A 1132 0.74 12.99 48.72
CA GLU A 1132 -0.62 13.48 48.41
C GLU A 1132 -1.47 12.38 47.76
N ALA A 1133 -0.91 11.65 46.79
CA ALA A 1133 -1.58 10.51 46.16
C ALA A 1133 -1.84 9.36 47.15
N LEU A 1134 -0.90 9.07 48.06
CA LEU A 1134 -1.03 8.04 49.09
C LEU A 1134 -2.15 8.38 50.09
N GLN A 1135 -2.26 9.65 50.50
CA GLN A 1135 -3.35 10.11 51.36
C GLN A 1135 -4.71 10.03 50.66
N ALA A 1136 -4.78 10.41 49.38
CA ALA A 1136 -6.01 10.31 48.60
C ALA A 1136 -6.44 8.85 48.40
N ALA A 1137 -5.49 7.94 48.11
CA ALA A 1137 -5.74 6.50 48.00
C ALA A 1137 -6.32 5.89 49.29
N ARG A 1138 -5.80 6.27 50.46
CA ARG A 1138 -6.31 5.79 51.76
C ARG A 1138 -7.72 6.31 52.06
N ARG A 1139 -8.00 7.59 51.78
CA ARG A 1139 -9.35 8.15 51.92
C ARG A 1139 -10.38 7.46 51.02
N MET A 1140 -9.96 6.98 49.84
CA MET A 1140 -10.83 6.20 48.96
C MET A 1140 -11.09 4.78 49.49
N ASN A 1141 -10.11 4.13 50.11
CA ASN A 1141 -10.30 2.82 50.76
C ASN A 1141 -11.21 2.92 52.00
N ASP A 1142 -11.08 3.97 52.81
CA ASP A 1142 -11.94 4.17 53.99
C ASP A 1142 -13.41 4.42 53.57
N ASN A 1143 -13.66 5.17 52.49
CA ASN A 1143 -15.01 5.40 51.97
C ASN A 1143 -15.64 4.18 51.27
N GLN A 1144 -14.85 3.22 50.76
CA GLN A 1144 -15.40 1.95 50.22
C GLN A 1144 -15.79 0.95 51.33
N GLY A 1145 -15.33 1.17 52.57
CA GLY A 1145 -15.76 0.42 53.75
C GLY A 1145 -17.15 0.81 54.30
N GLU A 1146 -17.69 1.98 53.93
CA GLU A 1146 -19.00 2.46 54.41
C GLU A 1146 -20.17 2.22 53.43
N THR A 1147 -19.92 1.83 52.17
CA THR A 1147 -20.99 1.49 51.20
C THR A 1147 -21.23 -0.02 51.07
N LEU A 1148 -20.59 -0.81 51.92
CA LEU A 1148 -20.79 -2.26 52.12
C LEU A 1148 -21.14 -2.55 53.60
N LEU A 1149 -21.96 -1.69 54.20
CA LEU A 1149 -22.71 -1.92 55.44
C LEU A 1149 -24.20 -1.66 55.22
#